data_AF-A0A8J8CKW2-F1
#
_entry.id   AF-A0A8J8CKW2-F1
#
_cell.length_a   1.000
_cell.length_b   1.000
_cell.length_c   1.000
_cell.angle_alpha   90.00
_cell.angle_beta   90.00
_cell.angle_gamma   90.00
#
_symmetry.space_group_name_H-M   'P 1'
#
loop_
_entity.id
_entity.type
_entity.pdbx_description
1 polymer ?
#
loop_
_entity_poly.entity_id
_entity_poly.type
_entity_poly.pdbx_seq_one_letter_code
_entity_poly.pdbx_strand_id
1 'polypeptide(L)'
;MPKTKRILSYLPGTFRLFPKAPVLYAVVDAFGRELLSAENTLAEVMSSHWVDHADRNAEVVNDLERLAALYGLAPRRDEEGEILEGVEEFREHLKRYVRTFLEGTVTVQGILRVTAEALGLQIADDYADLDSWWNHPSSEVSAPRFVTRAMVIDEAAQVVFGFTAAQAVGTPATSAEVIGDIDLSRGIDLRQQNLLRVKIDDQAPVEIDFANHPRIPRPRAAVLQEIVDAIRDRITPSVVSDDGKHLVLRSLTMGTTSQIAFEPPQSTDALDTLFGLAPGIYRGQETPAAPARLVGTQDLSNGADLRFARFLEIAVEGTPPIVVDCAVGAVDLERVELDQIVANLNSAISPAIATHDGTVLTITSNATGIIAQLEVQTFNDVERDARNLLFGNVPITTRGTAAKAANIISNVDLVSPVNLSQRQMLRLSINGSLTEINIAGNTPEKTSLAEIITKINSAVSNLASTAENGRLQLSAPASETSSLAILPLRYLELIEYPPVKLSQQISVHHGNGWTITNDGVTDTVAEIQLTTSQGTVGITLVNETVGWQVRILTVLAIAETVKLSQDPEFGLQAMITSATGEVRAVPGSQILVGLVQGTQAQIPFAGSKYLSDGILQLNSPTAANLVVLRARSRDAPIAVTVTEHITSDPSGAIAPRFDVVLRQESESDTPVIEQYIGVSIGNSINSLVQQINSGSTRSNLVRAEELPKNTVLSLPCGNSHWRYLECYGSRFNQARFDHNRFAGGFCAERGVFNVSHFSSASDAVPSELRLGRIAAVFTTATALPDPSVDLTFNWVSHRAGAFVVNLPSDLPPRFGGKFNEARFSQVKDQPERFSKAVTEPATDPHALVSLINQGLPDATPPILPSNLLQAQQVSQLPMGWQAVKLPFRKPQFLKAGTQDTPAKLYLSEEGFEEFIELRASQGGTWGNDIAVSARPAGAALYDVSIFYHSSRFENARAVVRGGETLPDLAEDLLKPGAIGVLQAKAAGIQATVTRNGCGDECFTQLDY
;
A
#
# COMPACT_ATOMS: atom_id res chain seq x y z
N MET A 1 43.65 42.54 -15.16
CA MET A 1 44.31 43.63 -15.94
C MET A 1 44.11 43.36 -17.42
N PRO A 2 43.69 44.33 -18.25
CA PRO A 2 43.61 44.11 -19.70
C PRO A 2 44.98 43.69 -20.25
N LYS A 3 45.02 42.66 -21.11
CA LYS A 3 46.28 42.09 -21.66
C LYS A 3 47.18 43.14 -22.29
N THR A 4 46.59 44.15 -22.93
CA THR A 4 47.27 45.36 -23.42
C THR A 4 48.19 45.98 -22.37
N LYS A 5 47.74 46.16 -21.12
CA LYS A 5 48.57 46.71 -20.04
C LYS A 5 49.71 45.78 -19.63
N ARG A 6 49.47 44.46 -19.70
CA ARG A 6 50.49 43.44 -19.37
C ARG A 6 51.57 43.39 -20.45
N ILE A 7 51.20 43.45 -21.74
CA ILE A 7 52.15 43.53 -22.86
C ILE A 7 52.97 44.81 -22.79
N LEU A 8 52.33 45.97 -22.56
CA LEU A 8 53.03 47.25 -22.37
C LEU A 8 54.01 47.23 -21.17
N SER A 9 53.74 46.41 -20.14
CA SER A 9 54.63 46.29 -18.98
C SER A 9 55.95 45.58 -19.30
N TYR A 10 55.93 44.68 -20.29
CA TYR A 10 57.10 43.93 -20.75
C TYR A 10 57.95 44.69 -21.79
N LEU A 11 57.44 45.79 -22.35
CA LEU A 11 58.22 46.60 -23.28
C LEU A 11 59.35 47.33 -22.53
N PRO A 12 60.55 47.43 -23.15
CA PRO A 12 61.67 48.20 -22.61
C PRO A 12 61.26 49.65 -22.28
N GLY A 13 61.88 50.24 -21.25
CA GLY A 13 61.55 51.58 -20.78
C GLY A 13 61.63 52.69 -21.84
N THR A 14 62.39 52.47 -22.91
CA THR A 14 62.48 53.34 -24.10
C THR A 14 61.14 53.55 -24.82
N PHE A 15 60.19 52.63 -24.67
CA PHE A 15 58.84 52.72 -25.25
C PHE A 15 57.79 53.32 -24.30
N ARG A 16 58.16 53.70 -23.06
CA ARG A 16 57.26 54.31 -22.06
C ARG A 16 57.14 55.84 -22.16
N LEU A 17 57.51 56.43 -23.30
CA LEU A 17 57.52 57.89 -23.49
C LEU A 17 56.09 58.48 -23.39
N PHE A 18 55.94 59.48 -22.51
CA PHE A 18 54.77 60.32 -22.39
C PHE A 18 54.83 61.46 -23.42
N PRO A 19 53.72 61.84 -24.08
CA PRO A 19 52.38 61.26 -23.95
C PRO A 19 52.26 59.94 -24.72
N LYS A 20 51.36 59.05 -24.28
CA LYS A 20 51.07 57.73 -24.88
C LYS A 20 51.20 57.81 -26.40
N ALA A 21 52.22 57.20 -26.99
CA ALA A 21 52.31 57.08 -28.45
C ALA A 21 51.05 56.36 -28.93
N PRO A 22 50.06 57.06 -29.53
CA PRO A 22 48.73 56.51 -29.76
C PRO A 22 48.79 55.34 -30.73
N VAL A 23 49.77 55.36 -31.64
CA VAL A 23 50.07 54.29 -32.59
C VAL A 23 50.56 53.02 -31.89
N LEU A 24 51.52 53.12 -30.97
CA LEU A 24 52.04 51.94 -30.27
C LEU A 24 50.96 51.31 -29.37
N TYR A 25 50.19 52.15 -28.67
CA TYR A 25 49.07 51.65 -27.88
C TYR A 25 48.02 50.97 -28.76
N ALA A 26 47.66 51.54 -29.91
CA ALA A 26 46.69 50.94 -30.83
C ALA A 26 47.15 49.58 -31.37
N VAL A 27 48.45 49.45 -31.73
CA VAL A 27 49.02 48.17 -32.19
C VAL A 27 49.03 47.14 -31.07
N VAL A 28 49.47 47.52 -29.86
CA VAL A 28 49.51 46.61 -28.71
C VAL A 28 48.11 46.25 -28.22
N ASP A 29 47.13 47.15 -28.34
CA ASP A 29 45.74 46.87 -28.00
C ASP A 29 45.09 45.91 -29.00
N ALA A 30 45.32 46.09 -30.30
CA ALA A 30 44.88 45.15 -31.32
C ALA A 30 45.46 43.75 -31.07
N PHE A 31 46.76 43.64 -30.84
CA PHE A 31 47.41 42.37 -30.52
C PHE A 31 46.94 41.78 -29.18
N GLY A 32 46.74 42.62 -28.16
CA GLY A 32 46.23 42.20 -26.86
C GLY A 32 44.81 41.66 -26.92
N ARG A 33 43.96 42.20 -27.81
CA ARG A 33 42.61 41.69 -28.09
C ARG A 33 42.65 40.36 -28.84
N GLU A 34 43.47 40.25 -29.88
CA GLU A 34 43.66 38.99 -30.61
C GLU A 34 44.17 37.86 -29.70
N LEU A 35 45.15 38.15 -28.85
CA LEU A 35 45.66 37.17 -27.90
C LEU A 35 44.62 36.77 -26.84
N LEU A 36 43.74 37.69 -26.44
CA LEU A 36 42.63 37.36 -25.55
C LEU A 36 41.59 36.49 -26.26
N SER A 37 41.27 36.81 -27.52
CA SER A 37 40.40 36.00 -28.38
C SER A 37 40.93 34.57 -28.54
N ALA A 38 42.21 34.42 -28.89
CA ALA A 38 42.84 33.11 -29.07
C ALA A 38 42.85 32.24 -27.80
N GLU A 39 43.07 32.84 -26.62
CA GLU A 39 42.97 32.10 -25.35
C GLU A 39 41.54 31.67 -25.03
N ASN A 40 40.54 32.52 -25.30
CA ASN A 40 39.14 32.15 -25.12
C ASN A 40 38.76 30.99 -26.06
N THR A 41 39.17 31.05 -27.33
CA THR A 41 38.95 29.95 -28.29
C THR A 41 39.65 28.65 -27.87
N LEU A 42 40.88 28.74 -27.34
CA LEU A 42 41.57 27.55 -26.83
C LEU A 42 40.83 26.95 -25.62
N ALA A 43 40.35 27.79 -24.70
CA ALA A 43 39.57 27.34 -23.55
C ALA A 43 38.25 26.67 -24.00
N GLU A 44 37.55 27.23 -24.99
CA GLU A 44 36.36 26.64 -25.60
C GLU A 44 36.66 25.25 -26.18
N VAL A 45 37.70 25.11 -27.00
CA VAL A 45 38.11 23.82 -27.60
C VAL A 45 38.52 22.81 -26.54
N MET A 46 39.27 23.22 -25.51
CA MET A 46 39.62 22.30 -24.42
C MET A 46 38.38 21.84 -23.66
N SER A 47 37.40 22.72 -23.46
CA SER A 47 36.16 22.41 -22.76
C SER A 47 35.20 21.51 -23.56
N SER A 48 35.24 21.57 -24.90
CA SER A 48 34.37 20.76 -25.77
C SER A 48 34.65 19.25 -25.73
N HIS A 49 35.78 18.84 -25.17
CA HIS A 49 36.15 17.42 -25.03
C HIS A 49 35.67 16.77 -23.73
N TRP A 50 35.07 17.55 -22.81
CA TRP A 50 34.60 17.06 -21.52
C TRP A 50 33.07 16.99 -21.51
N VAL A 51 32.52 15.82 -21.16
CA VAL A 51 31.07 15.58 -21.12
C VAL A 51 30.33 16.56 -20.22
N ASP A 52 30.95 17.18 -19.21
CA ASP A 52 30.29 18.19 -18.35
C ASP A 52 30.36 19.65 -18.86
N HIS A 53 31.15 19.89 -19.91
CA HIS A 53 31.45 21.23 -20.42
C HIS A 53 31.14 21.40 -21.91
N ALA A 54 31.14 20.33 -22.70
CA ALA A 54 30.83 20.37 -24.13
C ALA A 54 29.46 21.00 -24.37
N ASP A 55 29.36 21.89 -25.36
CA ASP A 55 28.15 22.65 -25.70
C ASP A 55 27.53 23.48 -24.54
N ARG A 56 28.24 23.72 -23.42
CA ARG A 56 27.68 24.48 -22.28
C ARG A 56 27.26 25.88 -22.72
N ASN A 57 26.01 26.25 -22.42
CA ASN A 57 25.34 27.49 -22.87
C ASN A 57 25.08 27.61 -24.38
N ALA A 58 25.30 26.55 -25.17
CA ALA A 58 24.91 26.51 -26.57
C ALA A 58 23.41 26.18 -26.71
N GLU A 59 22.79 26.69 -27.77
CA GLU A 59 21.38 26.40 -28.09
C GLU A 59 21.21 25.06 -28.83
N VAL A 60 22.28 24.55 -29.46
CA VAL A 60 22.25 23.38 -30.34
C VAL A 60 23.33 22.39 -29.92
N VAL A 61 22.99 21.10 -29.96
CA VAL A 61 23.92 19.99 -29.71
C VAL A 61 24.90 19.86 -30.88
N ASN A 62 26.20 19.83 -30.62
CA ASN A 62 27.23 19.65 -31.66
C ASN A 62 28.42 18.84 -31.15
N ASP A 63 29.15 19.34 -30.15
CA ASP A 63 30.33 18.65 -29.62
C ASP A 63 29.93 17.39 -28.84
N LEU A 64 28.83 17.44 -28.09
CA LEU A 64 28.28 16.28 -27.40
C LEU A 64 27.85 15.17 -28.37
N GLU A 65 27.25 15.51 -29.52
CA GLU A 65 26.84 14.51 -30.52
C GLU A 65 28.06 13.75 -31.05
N ARG A 66 29.17 14.44 -31.27
CA ARG A 66 30.43 13.81 -31.72
C ARG A 66 31.02 12.90 -30.65
N LEU A 67 30.96 13.29 -29.38
CA LEU A 67 31.39 12.45 -28.26
C LEU A 67 30.49 11.22 -28.13
N ALA A 68 29.18 11.40 -28.21
CA ALA A 68 28.19 10.34 -28.11
C ALA A 68 28.30 9.32 -29.25
N ALA A 69 28.66 9.77 -30.46
CA ALA A 69 28.86 8.91 -31.62
C ALA A 69 29.98 7.87 -31.41
N LEU A 70 30.96 8.13 -30.55
CA LEU A 70 31.98 7.15 -30.16
C LEU A 70 31.39 5.94 -29.43
N TYR A 71 30.28 6.14 -28.74
CA TYR A 71 29.48 5.11 -28.07
C TYR A 71 28.31 4.64 -28.94
N GLY A 72 28.22 5.12 -30.19
CA GLY A 72 27.12 4.90 -31.11
C GLY A 72 25.77 5.43 -30.62
N LEU A 73 25.79 6.45 -29.76
CA LEU A 73 24.62 7.21 -29.34
C LEU A 73 24.48 8.48 -30.19
N ALA A 74 23.25 8.82 -30.56
CA ALA A 74 22.93 10.07 -31.26
C ALA A 74 21.77 10.80 -30.55
N PRO A 75 21.69 12.13 -30.65
CA PRO A 75 20.56 12.90 -30.15
C PRO A 75 19.25 12.41 -30.78
N ARG A 76 18.18 12.41 -29.99
CA ARG A 76 16.86 12.06 -30.53
C ARG A 76 16.43 13.10 -31.55
N ARG A 77 15.98 12.64 -32.72
CA ARG A 77 15.48 13.48 -33.80
C ARG A 77 14.00 13.24 -34.08
N ASP A 78 13.30 14.23 -34.61
CA ASP A 78 11.94 14.09 -35.14
C ASP A 78 11.93 13.55 -36.59
N GLU A 79 10.77 13.59 -37.25
CA GLU A 79 10.59 13.09 -38.62
C GLU A 79 11.28 13.98 -39.66
N GLU A 80 11.40 15.27 -39.37
CA GLU A 80 12.11 16.27 -40.17
C GLU A 80 13.63 16.24 -39.95
N GLY A 81 14.10 15.51 -38.93
CA GLY A 81 15.52 15.35 -38.58
C GLY A 81 16.03 16.38 -37.58
N GLU A 82 15.16 17.22 -37.03
CA GLU A 82 15.46 18.21 -36.01
C GLU A 82 15.67 17.53 -34.65
N ILE A 83 16.60 18.07 -33.87
CA ILE A 83 16.96 17.49 -32.57
C ILE A 83 15.87 17.83 -31.54
N LEU A 84 15.31 16.79 -30.93
CA LEU A 84 14.25 16.87 -29.91
C LEU A 84 14.79 17.14 -28.50
N GLU A 85 16.10 16.94 -28.28
CA GLU A 85 16.75 17.07 -26.98
C GLU A 85 17.56 18.36 -26.91
N GLY A 86 17.36 19.13 -25.84
CA GLY A 86 18.27 20.23 -25.52
C GLY A 86 19.68 19.73 -25.16
N VAL A 87 20.67 20.61 -25.17
CA VAL A 87 22.06 20.28 -24.82
C VAL A 87 22.18 19.54 -23.49
N GLU A 88 21.57 20.06 -22.44
CA GLU A 88 21.65 19.46 -21.10
C GLU A 88 20.84 18.15 -21.01
N GLU A 89 19.75 18.04 -21.75
CA GLU A 89 18.98 16.79 -21.83
C GLU A 89 19.79 15.68 -22.50
N PHE A 90 20.48 16.01 -23.60
CA PHE A 90 21.34 15.06 -24.30
C PHE A 90 22.60 14.71 -23.49
N ARG A 91 23.16 15.65 -22.73
CA ARG A 91 24.27 15.39 -21.81
C ARG A 91 23.89 14.32 -20.78
N GLU A 92 22.74 14.47 -20.15
CA GLU A 92 22.25 13.50 -19.16
C GLU A 92 21.85 12.16 -19.81
N HIS A 93 21.34 12.18 -21.05
CA HIS A 93 21.13 10.98 -21.85
C HIS A 93 22.45 10.22 -22.10
N LEU A 94 23.52 10.91 -22.52
CA LEU A 94 24.84 10.30 -22.72
C LEU A 94 25.42 9.72 -21.43
N LYS A 95 25.33 10.44 -20.31
CA LYS A 95 25.84 9.96 -19.01
C LYS A 95 25.14 8.67 -18.57
N ARG A 96 23.81 8.61 -18.66
CA ARG A 96 23.03 7.41 -18.32
C ARG A 96 23.35 6.25 -19.26
N TYR A 97 23.49 6.53 -20.54
CA TYR A 97 23.90 5.53 -21.54
C TYR A 97 25.26 4.91 -21.17
N VAL A 98 26.28 5.72 -20.90
CA VAL A 98 27.61 5.24 -20.48
C VAL A 98 27.54 4.45 -19.17
N ARG A 99 26.74 4.90 -18.19
CA ARG A 99 26.57 4.20 -16.90
C ARG A 99 26.02 2.78 -17.07
N THR A 100 25.14 2.56 -18.05
CA THR A 100 24.62 1.24 -18.44
C THR A 100 25.74 0.24 -18.75
N PHE A 101 26.81 0.68 -19.43
CA PHE A 101 27.95 -0.18 -19.76
C PHE A 101 28.89 -0.40 -18.56
N LEU A 102 29.00 0.58 -17.67
CA LEU A 102 29.86 0.48 -16.49
C LEU A 102 29.30 -0.48 -15.44
N GLU A 103 27.98 -0.48 -15.25
CA GLU A 103 27.30 -1.23 -14.18
C GLU A 103 26.68 -2.56 -14.65
N GLY A 104 26.65 -2.78 -15.97
CA GLY A 104 26.16 -4.00 -16.58
C GLY A 104 24.67 -3.97 -16.94
N THR A 105 24.32 -4.69 -18.02
CA THR A 105 22.97 -4.72 -18.61
C THR A 105 22.06 -5.80 -18.04
N VAL A 106 22.60 -6.70 -17.21
CA VAL A 106 21.92 -7.91 -16.71
C VAL A 106 21.54 -7.82 -15.23
N THR A 107 21.79 -6.68 -14.58
CA THR A 107 21.33 -6.39 -13.21
C THR A 107 19.89 -5.88 -13.25
N VAL A 108 19.17 -5.94 -12.12
CA VAL A 108 17.82 -5.35 -11.99
C VAL A 108 17.81 -3.89 -12.44
N GLN A 109 18.77 -3.11 -11.93
CA GLN A 109 18.97 -1.71 -12.30
C GLN A 109 19.33 -1.56 -13.78
N GLY A 110 20.21 -2.41 -14.32
CA GLY A 110 20.58 -2.41 -15.74
C GLY A 110 19.40 -2.69 -16.67
N ILE A 111 18.54 -3.66 -16.34
CA ILE A 111 17.32 -3.99 -17.10
C ILE A 111 16.34 -2.81 -17.08
N LEU A 112 16.09 -2.24 -15.90
CA LEU A 112 15.22 -1.10 -15.71
C LEU A 112 15.76 0.15 -16.44
N ARG A 113 17.08 0.38 -16.42
CA ARG A 113 17.75 1.48 -17.14
C ARG A 113 17.68 1.29 -18.64
N VAL A 114 18.02 0.12 -19.17
CA VAL A 114 17.93 -0.17 -20.61
C VAL A 114 16.50 0.01 -21.10
N THR A 115 15.53 -0.44 -20.30
CA THR A 115 14.10 -0.24 -20.60
C THR A 115 13.75 1.24 -20.54
N ALA A 116 14.13 1.97 -19.49
CA ALA A 116 13.89 3.39 -19.39
C ALA A 116 14.49 4.16 -20.58
N GLU A 117 15.72 3.86 -20.99
CA GLU A 117 16.37 4.48 -22.14
C GLU A 117 15.66 4.15 -23.46
N ALA A 118 15.30 2.87 -23.68
CA ALA A 118 14.52 2.46 -24.85
C ALA A 118 13.15 3.14 -24.92
N LEU A 119 12.56 3.43 -23.76
CA LEU A 119 11.29 4.14 -23.62
C LEU A 119 11.43 5.66 -23.56
N GLY A 120 12.67 6.17 -23.54
CA GLY A 120 12.97 7.57 -23.36
C GLY A 120 12.63 8.16 -21.98
N LEU A 121 12.32 7.32 -21.00
CA LEU A 121 11.98 7.70 -19.63
C LEU A 121 13.23 8.05 -18.84
N GLN A 122 13.03 8.84 -17.78
CA GLN A 122 14.01 9.00 -16.71
C GLN A 122 13.47 8.24 -15.51
N ILE A 123 14.32 7.44 -14.87
CA ILE A 123 13.97 6.72 -13.66
C ILE A 123 14.87 7.15 -12.50
N ALA A 124 14.38 6.96 -11.29
CA ALA A 124 15.20 6.99 -10.09
C ALA A 124 16.15 5.79 -10.17
N ASP A 125 17.40 6.08 -10.51
CA ASP A 125 18.39 5.11 -10.97
C ASP A 125 19.48 4.87 -9.92
N ASP A 126 19.18 5.09 -8.65
CA ASP A 126 20.03 4.71 -7.52
C ASP A 126 19.31 3.61 -6.72
N TYR A 127 20.04 2.57 -6.30
CA TYR A 127 19.44 1.44 -5.55
C TYR A 127 18.71 1.87 -4.28
N ALA A 128 19.11 2.98 -3.66
CA ALA A 128 18.44 3.54 -2.48
C ALA A 128 17.05 4.10 -2.80
N ASP A 129 16.82 4.48 -4.07
CA ASP A 129 15.57 5.06 -4.55
C ASP A 129 14.67 4.02 -5.25
N LEU A 130 15.18 2.80 -5.46
CA LEU A 130 14.41 1.68 -5.99
C LEU A 130 13.57 1.02 -4.88
N ASP A 131 12.28 0.83 -5.14
CA ASP A 131 11.39 0.02 -4.32
C ASP A 131 11.62 -1.46 -4.64
N SER A 132 12.75 -2.00 -4.16
CA SER A 132 13.16 -3.36 -4.46
C SER A 132 12.59 -4.37 -3.49
N TRP A 133 12.14 -5.51 -4.00
CA TRP A 133 11.43 -6.50 -3.19
C TRP A 133 12.24 -7.06 -2.02
N TRP A 134 13.56 -7.12 -2.12
CA TRP A 134 14.43 -7.61 -1.04
C TRP A 134 14.57 -6.61 0.13
N ASN A 135 14.08 -5.38 -0.02
CA ASN A 135 13.98 -4.42 1.08
C ASN A 135 12.69 -4.58 1.88
N HIS A 136 11.71 -5.36 1.39
CA HIS A 136 10.49 -5.64 2.14
C HIS A 136 10.70 -6.81 3.10
N PRO A 137 10.30 -6.68 4.38
CA PRO A 137 10.34 -7.80 5.30
C PRO A 137 9.37 -8.90 4.83
N SER A 138 9.82 -10.16 4.87
CA SER A 138 9.05 -11.31 4.40
C SER A 138 7.71 -11.55 5.13
N SER A 139 7.48 -10.84 6.24
CA SER A 139 6.24 -10.87 7.04
C SER A 139 5.14 -9.93 6.53
N GLU A 140 5.43 -9.01 5.59
CA GLU A 140 4.41 -8.16 5.00
C GLU A 140 3.55 -8.95 4.01
N VAL A 141 2.40 -9.40 4.49
CA VAL A 141 1.40 -10.18 3.71
C VAL A 141 0.90 -9.42 2.47
N SER A 142 1.03 -8.09 2.45
CA SER A 142 0.54 -7.22 1.38
C SER A 142 1.58 -6.83 0.34
N ALA A 143 2.88 -7.08 0.57
CA ALA A 143 3.92 -6.70 -0.39
C ALA A 143 3.98 -7.72 -1.55
N PRO A 144 3.95 -7.28 -2.82
CA PRO A 144 4.07 -8.19 -3.95
C PRO A 144 5.48 -8.80 -3.97
N ARG A 145 5.56 -10.13 -3.84
CA ARG A 145 6.83 -10.86 -3.83
C ARG A 145 7.56 -10.71 -5.17
N PHE A 146 8.86 -10.48 -5.10
CA PHE A 146 9.78 -10.38 -6.23
C PHE A 146 9.52 -9.22 -7.21
N VAL A 147 8.80 -8.18 -6.79
CA VAL A 147 8.58 -6.98 -7.60
C VAL A 147 9.52 -5.87 -7.18
N THR A 148 10.36 -5.41 -8.11
CA THR A 148 11.16 -4.19 -7.95
C THR A 148 10.54 -3.07 -8.77
N ARG A 149 10.33 -1.89 -8.18
CA ARG A 149 9.81 -0.72 -8.89
C ARG A 149 10.85 0.38 -9.00
N ALA A 150 11.08 0.85 -10.22
CA ALA A 150 11.79 2.09 -10.50
C ALA A 150 10.77 3.20 -10.74
N MET A 151 10.84 4.26 -9.92
CA MET A 151 9.99 5.43 -10.09
C MET A 151 10.39 6.19 -11.35
N VAL A 152 9.40 6.59 -12.15
CA VAL A 152 9.65 7.47 -13.29
C VAL A 152 9.79 8.90 -12.77
N ILE A 153 10.92 9.56 -13.04
CA ILE A 153 11.26 10.88 -12.51
C ILE A 153 10.99 12.03 -13.47
N ASP A 154 10.60 11.77 -14.72
CA ASP A 154 10.23 12.80 -15.69
C ASP A 154 8.75 13.25 -15.57
N GLU A 155 8.24 13.36 -14.33
CA GLU A 155 6.85 13.70 -14.03
C GLU A 155 6.65 15.17 -13.67
N ALA A 156 5.40 15.64 -13.65
CA ALA A 156 5.10 17.02 -13.28
C ALA A 156 5.56 17.35 -11.86
N ALA A 157 5.48 16.36 -10.95
CA ALA A 157 5.98 16.47 -9.59
C ALA A 157 7.46 16.90 -9.55
N GLN A 158 8.32 16.25 -10.34
CA GLN A 158 9.74 16.59 -10.38
C GLN A 158 9.99 18.01 -10.90
N VAL A 159 9.25 18.45 -11.92
CA VAL A 159 9.39 19.79 -12.51
C VAL A 159 8.90 20.88 -11.55
N VAL A 160 7.80 20.64 -10.84
CA VAL A 160 7.10 21.65 -10.03
C VAL A 160 7.58 21.66 -8.58
N PHE A 161 7.93 20.51 -8.02
CA PHE A 161 8.34 20.35 -6.63
C PHE A 161 9.84 20.07 -6.45
N GLY A 162 10.53 19.59 -7.49
CA GLY A 162 11.95 19.18 -7.40
C GLY A 162 12.15 17.79 -6.81
N PHE A 163 11.06 17.08 -6.55
CA PHE A 163 11.00 15.70 -6.10
C PHE A 163 9.74 15.02 -6.66
N THR A 164 9.75 13.70 -6.78
CA THR A 164 8.63 12.88 -7.30
C THR A 164 7.68 12.38 -6.24
N ALA A 165 8.17 12.23 -5.00
CA ALA A 165 7.41 11.78 -3.86
C ALA A 165 7.76 12.61 -2.64
N ALA A 166 6.75 12.92 -1.83
CA ALA A 166 6.93 13.48 -0.50
C ALA A 166 5.72 13.13 0.34
N GLN A 167 5.92 12.91 1.63
CA GLN A 167 4.84 12.71 2.58
C GLN A 167 5.00 13.69 3.74
N ALA A 168 3.89 14.29 4.14
CA ALA A 168 3.79 15.11 5.34
C ALA A 168 2.60 14.63 6.16
N VAL A 169 2.78 14.63 7.48
CA VAL A 169 1.72 14.32 8.44
C VAL A 169 1.66 15.47 9.44
N GLY A 170 0.45 15.86 9.85
CA GLY A 170 0.25 16.80 10.96
C GLY A 170 0.67 16.17 12.29
N THR A 171 0.96 17.00 13.30
CA THR A 171 1.30 16.50 14.66
C THR A 171 0.05 16.24 15.51
N PRO A 172 -0.11 15.05 16.12
CA PRO A 172 -1.24 14.72 17.00
C PRO A 172 -1.07 15.30 18.43
N ALA A 173 -2.14 15.30 19.23
CA ALA A 173 -2.12 15.69 20.65
C ALA A 173 -1.34 14.67 21.51
N THR A 174 -0.75 15.14 22.64
CA THR A 174 -0.06 14.27 23.61
C THR A 174 -0.94 14.02 24.84
N SER A 175 -0.86 12.84 25.44
CA SER A 175 -1.53 12.55 26.71
C SER A 175 -0.72 13.06 27.91
N ALA A 176 -1.38 13.28 29.04
CA ALA A 176 -0.74 13.57 30.32
C ALA A 176 0.10 12.36 30.71
N GLU A 177 1.40 12.57 30.89
CA GLU A 177 2.33 11.56 31.34
C GLU A 177 3.14 12.10 32.52
N VAL A 178 3.23 11.28 33.58
CA VAL A 178 4.01 11.56 34.78
C VAL A 178 4.93 10.37 35.02
N ILE A 179 6.23 10.63 35.04
CA ILE A 179 7.27 9.67 35.39
C ILE A 179 7.81 10.09 36.76
N GLY A 180 7.87 9.16 37.71
CA GLY A 180 8.43 9.41 39.03
C GLY A 180 9.95 9.50 39.02
N ASP A 181 10.53 10.27 39.94
CA ASP A 181 11.98 10.45 40.06
C ASP A 181 12.64 9.51 41.10
N ILE A 182 11.84 8.69 41.80
CA ILE A 182 12.32 7.76 42.83
C ILE A 182 12.62 6.39 42.22
N ASP A 183 13.85 5.91 42.40
CA ASP A 183 14.25 4.55 42.01
C ASP A 183 13.68 3.52 43.00
N LEU A 184 12.61 2.85 42.58
CA LEU A 184 11.86 1.85 43.33
C LEU A 184 12.38 0.42 43.10
N SER A 185 13.47 0.23 42.32
CA SER A 185 14.01 -1.09 41.98
C SER A 185 14.49 -1.91 43.19
N ARG A 186 14.76 -1.24 44.32
CA ARG A 186 15.24 -1.87 45.58
C ARG A 186 14.14 -2.08 46.62
N GLY A 187 12.90 -1.71 46.29
CA GLY A 187 11.77 -1.72 47.20
C GLY A 187 11.78 -0.54 48.18
N ILE A 188 10.61 -0.20 48.69
CA ILE A 188 10.38 1.01 49.49
C ILE A 188 9.49 0.74 50.72
N ASP A 189 9.65 1.53 51.77
CA ASP A 189 8.89 1.40 53.02
C ASP A 189 7.63 2.27 52.99
N LEU A 190 6.48 1.66 52.71
CA LEU A 190 5.15 2.27 52.68
C LEU A 190 4.38 2.06 53.98
N ARG A 191 5.03 1.81 55.13
CA ARG A 191 4.32 1.65 56.42
C ARG A 191 3.80 2.96 57.00
N GLN A 192 4.48 4.08 56.71
CA GLN A 192 4.17 5.38 57.30
C GLN A 192 3.54 6.35 56.29
N GLN A 193 4.00 6.32 55.04
CA GLN A 193 3.50 7.11 53.92
C GLN A 193 2.86 6.17 52.91
N ASN A 194 1.57 5.87 53.11
CA ASN A 194 0.91 4.71 52.51
C ASN A 194 -0.31 5.05 51.65
N LEU A 195 -0.79 6.30 51.65
CA LEU A 195 -1.96 6.70 50.88
C LEU A 195 -1.54 7.50 49.65
N LEU A 196 -1.98 7.09 48.46
CA LEU A 196 -1.89 7.89 47.24
C LEU A 196 -3.29 8.22 46.75
N ARG A 197 -3.57 9.51 46.58
CA ARG A 197 -4.84 9.98 46.03
C ARG A 197 -4.62 10.57 44.65
N VAL A 198 -5.09 9.85 43.63
CA VAL A 198 -4.86 10.19 42.22
C VAL A 198 -6.19 10.26 41.47
N LYS A 199 -6.31 11.27 40.61
CA LYS A 199 -7.45 11.49 39.72
C LYS A 199 -6.94 11.42 38.28
N ILE A 200 -7.57 10.59 37.45
CA ILE A 200 -7.26 10.45 36.03
C ILE A 200 -8.43 11.04 35.23
N ASP A 201 -8.13 12.03 34.41
CA ASP A 201 -9.06 12.79 33.59
C ASP A 201 -10.24 13.32 34.43
N ASP A 202 -11.49 13.13 33.97
CA ASP A 202 -12.71 13.56 34.67
C ASP A 202 -13.26 12.53 35.67
N GLN A 203 -12.52 11.44 35.95
CA GLN A 203 -12.97 10.44 36.91
C GLN A 203 -12.92 10.98 38.35
N ALA A 204 -13.67 10.38 39.28
CA ALA A 204 -13.56 10.74 40.69
C ALA A 204 -12.15 10.40 41.22
N PRO A 205 -11.54 11.21 42.10
CA PRO A 205 -10.27 10.88 42.74
C PRO A 205 -10.35 9.55 43.46
N VAL A 206 -9.34 8.70 43.25
CA VAL A 206 -9.24 7.39 43.90
C VAL A 206 -8.11 7.43 44.91
N GLU A 207 -8.40 7.01 46.14
CA GLU A 207 -7.40 6.86 47.20
C GLU A 207 -6.98 5.39 47.33
N ILE A 208 -5.68 5.17 47.34
CA ILE A 208 -5.04 3.85 47.33
C ILE A 208 -4.24 3.73 48.62
N ASP A 209 -4.62 2.76 49.47
CA ASP A 209 -3.87 2.42 50.68
C ASP A 209 -2.94 1.24 50.42
N PHE A 210 -1.64 1.54 50.30
CA PHE A 210 -0.59 0.56 50.05
C PHE A 210 -0.22 -0.29 51.26
N ALA A 211 -0.39 0.21 52.49
CA ALA A 211 -0.02 -0.54 53.69
C ALA A 211 -0.98 -1.70 53.97
N ASN A 212 -2.25 -1.54 53.57
CA ASN A 212 -3.30 -2.53 53.74
C ASN A 212 -3.71 -3.18 52.41
N HIS A 213 -2.99 -2.93 51.31
CA HIS A 213 -3.34 -3.47 50.00
C HIS A 213 -3.02 -4.98 49.89
N PRO A 214 -3.95 -5.83 49.40
CA PRO A 214 -3.69 -7.27 49.24
C PRO A 214 -2.49 -7.60 48.33
N ARG A 215 -2.17 -6.72 47.38
CA ARG A 215 -1.02 -6.86 46.46
C ARG A 215 0.33 -6.51 47.11
N ILE A 216 0.34 -5.87 48.28
CA ILE A 216 1.56 -5.48 49.00
C ILE A 216 1.60 -6.26 50.33
N PRO A 217 2.05 -7.52 50.31
CA PRO A 217 2.11 -8.36 51.51
C PRO A 217 3.18 -7.89 52.50
N ARG A 218 4.12 -7.03 52.07
CA ARG A 218 5.24 -6.55 52.88
C ARG A 218 5.44 -5.03 52.73
N PRO A 219 4.60 -4.19 53.36
CA PRO A 219 4.69 -2.72 53.22
C PRO A 219 6.04 -2.11 53.58
N ARG A 220 6.85 -2.78 54.42
CA ARG A 220 8.22 -2.32 54.77
C ARG A 220 9.25 -2.40 53.63
N ALA A 221 8.91 -3.09 52.54
CA ALA A 221 9.79 -3.34 51.40
C ALA A 221 8.92 -3.65 50.16
N ALA A 222 7.96 -2.78 49.87
CA ALA A 222 7.07 -2.91 48.72
C ALA A 222 7.89 -2.74 47.43
N VAL A 223 7.81 -3.69 46.51
CA VAL A 223 8.56 -3.62 45.24
C VAL A 223 7.75 -2.94 44.14
N LEU A 224 8.43 -2.38 43.14
CA LEU A 224 7.82 -1.61 42.03
C LEU A 224 6.60 -2.30 41.40
N GLN A 225 6.70 -3.59 41.09
CA GLN A 225 5.58 -4.35 40.52
C GLN A 225 4.38 -4.48 41.48
N GLU A 226 4.62 -4.66 42.78
CA GLU A 226 3.55 -4.74 43.79
C GLU A 226 2.80 -3.40 43.89
N ILE A 227 3.52 -2.28 43.72
CA ILE A 227 2.96 -0.93 43.72
C ILE A 227 2.17 -0.66 42.44
N VAL A 228 2.72 -1.02 41.27
CA VAL A 228 2.01 -0.93 39.97
C VAL A 228 0.70 -1.73 40.03
N ASP A 229 0.75 -2.97 40.50
CA ASP A 229 -0.44 -3.82 40.59
C ASP A 229 -1.46 -3.29 41.60
N ALA A 230 -1.01 -2.73 42.73
CA ALA A 230 -1.90 -2.07 43.70
C ALA A 230 -2.60 -0.83 43.11
N ILE A 231 -1.92 -0.08 42.24
CA ILE A 231 -2.52 1.05 41.52
C ILE A 231 -3.52 0.53 40.46
N ARG A 232 -3.17 -0.49 39.67
CA ARG A 232 -4.06 -1.10 38.65
C ARG A 232 -5.35 -1.70 39.21
N ASP A 233 -5.34 -2.16 40.45
CA ASP A 233 -6.55 -2.68 41.11
C ASP A 233 -7.56 -1.54 41.42
N ARG A 234 -7.13 -0.27 41.37
CA ARG A 234 -7.91 0.91 41.78
C ARG A 234 -8.17 1.92 40.65
N ILE A 235 -7.29 2.00 39.67
CA ILE A 235 -7.47 2.79 38.44
C ILE A 235 -7.32 1.90 37.20
N THR A 236 -7.78 2.35 36.03
CA THR A 236 -7.74 1.56 34.78
C THR A 236 -6.34 0.96 34.52
N PRO A 237 -6.20 -0.36 34.27
CA PRO A 237 -4.91 -1.05 34.25
C PRO A 237 -3.87 -0.51 33.25
N SER A 238 -4.32 0.09 32.16
CA SER A 238 -3.49 0.67 31.10
C SER A 238 -2.98 2.09 31.40
N VAL A 239 -3.36 2.69 32.53
CA VAL A 239 -2.93 4.03 32.94
C VAL A 239 -1.61 4.02 33.72
N VAL A 240 -1.22 2.89 34.30
CA VAL A 240 0.01 2.78 35.11
C VAL A 240 0.95 1.70 34.57
N SER A 241 2.21 2.07 34.44
CA SER A 241 3.33 1.21 34.03
C SER A 241 4.58 1.58 34.81
N ASP A 242 5.69 0.95 34.47
CA ASP A 242 7.02 1.25 35.01
C ASP A 242 8.08 1.12 33.93
N ASP A 243 9.23 1.76 34.12
CA ASP A 243 10.41 1.68 33.24
C ASP A 243 11.51 0.74 33.78
N GLY A 244 11.15 -0.11 34.77
CA GLY A 244 12.08 -0.95 35.52
C GLY A 244 12.74 -0.28 36.72
N LYS A 245 12.62 1.04 36.90
CA LYS A 245 13.10 1.77 38.09
C LYS A 245 12.05 2.72 38.68
N HIS A 246 11.28 3.38 37.83
CA HIS A 246 10.35 4.44 38.20
C HIS A 246 8.91 4.04 37.85
N LEU A 247 7.95 4.61 38.57
CA LEU A 247 6.52 4.54 38.21
C LEU A 247 6.21 5.52 37.08
N VAL A 248 5.41 5.07 36.12
CA VAL A 248 4.93 5.88 35.00
C VAL A 248 3.40 5.84 34.99
N LEU A 249 2.78 7.02 35.07
CA LEU A 249 1.34 7.20 34.90
C LEU A 249 1.08 7.91 33.58
N ARG A 250 0.22 7.35 32.74
CA ARG A 250 -0.14 7.90 31.43
C ARG A 250 -1.66 7.85 31.27
N SER A 251 -2.28 9.01 31.03
CA SER A 251 -3.69 9.08 30.70
C SER A 251 -3.95 8.45 29.31
N LEU A 252 -5.12 7.82 29.17
CA LEU A 252 -5.56 7.19 27.91
C LEU A 252 -6.31 8.18 27.01
N THR A 253 -6.73 9.32 27.55
CA THR A 253 -7.24 10.44 26.75
C THR A 253 -6.06 11.31 26.28
N MET A 254 -6.23 12.02 25.17
CA MET A 254 -5.19 12.89 24.59
C MET A 254 -5.65 14.35 24.65
N GLY A 255 -4.71 15.30 24.74
CA GLY A 255 -5.01 16.72 24.72
C GLY A 255 -5.34 17.32 26.09
N THR A 256 -6.09 18.42 26.13
CA THR A 256 -6.30 19.20 27.37
C THR A 256 -7.28 18.56 28.35
N THR A 257 -8.08 17.59 27.89
CA THR A 257 -8.92 16.71 28.72
C THR A 257 -8.11 15.59 29.37
N SER A 258 -6.89 15.35 28.87
CA SER A 258 -5.93 14.44 29.48
C SER A 258 -5.33 15.07 30.72
N GLN A 259 -5.64 14.52 31.89
CA GLN A 259 -5.22 15.06 33.17
C GLN A 259 -4.82 13.94 34.14
N ILE A 260 -3.66 14.08 34.79
CA ILE A 260 -3.28 13.30 35.96
C ILE A 260 -3.14 14.30 37.11
N ALA A 261 -4.07 14.25 38.07
CA ALA A 261 -4.00 15.10 39.25
C ALA A 261 -3.70 14.26 40.49
N PHE A 262 -2.68 14.67 41.24
CA PHE A 262 -2.41 14.13 42.56
C PHE A 262 -2.95 15.09 43.61
N GLU A 263 -3.92 14.62 44.40
CA GLU A 263 -4.53 15.40 45.47
C GLU A 263 -3.85 15.08 46.80
N PRO A 264 -3.73 16.03 47.75
CA PRO A 264 -3.27 15.73 49.09
C PRO A 264 -4.19 14.70 49.76
N PRO A 265 -3.68 13.59 50.32
CA PRO A 265 -4.48 12.62 51.04
C PRO A 265 -4.84 13.15 52.44
N GLN A 266 -5.85 12.54 53.05
CA GLN A 266 -6.46 13.07 54.28
C GLN A 266 -5.59 12.90 55.55
N SER A 267 -4.50 12.12 55.54
CA SER A 267 -3.60 12.02 56.71
C SER A 267 -2.14 11.55 56.47
N THR A 268 -1.83 10.69 55.48
CA THR A 268 -0.45 10.16 55.25
C THR A 268 -0.09 9.97 53.76
N ASP A 269 0.61 10.93 53.15
CA ASP A 269 0.87 10.96 51.70
C ASP A 269 2.08 10.14 51.23
N ALA A 270 1.84 9.24 50.27
CA ALA A 270 2.84 8.43 49.59
C ALA A 270 3.39 9.06 48.30
N LEU A 271 2.85 10.19 47.84
CA LEU A 271 3.23 10.82 46.56
C LEU A 271 4.72 11.15 46.46
N ASP A 272 5.28 11.79 47.49
CA ASP A 272 6.69 12.15 47.54
C ASP A 272 7.58 10.90 47.61
N THR A 273 7.17 9.89 48.40
CA THR A 273 7.89 8.61 48.53
C THR A 273 7.86 7.80 47.23
N LEU A 274 6.79 7.86 46.43
CA LEU A 274 6.64 7.04 45.22
C LEU A 274 7.08 7.74 43.93
N PHE A 275 6.84 9.05 43.82
CA PHE A 275 7.13 9.82 42.60
C PHE A 275 8.17 10.93 42.81
N GLY A 276 8.47 11.34 44.05
CA GLY A 276 9.35 12.49 44.33
C GLY A 276 8.72 13.83 43.94
N LEU A 277 7.38 13.89 43.89
CA LEU A 277 6.61 15.01 43.40
C LEU A 277 5.76 15.65 44.50
N ALA A 278 5.44 16.93 44.34
CA ALA A 278 4.40 17.59 45.13
C ALA A 278 3.01 17.40 44.49
N PRO A 279 1.92 17.46 45.28
CA PRO A 279 0.55 17.44 44.76
C PRO A 279 0.35 18.51 43.69
N GLY A 280 -0.29 18.13 42.59
CA GLY A 280 -0.34 18.96 41.40
C GLY A 280 -1.13 18.32 40.28
N ILE A 281 -1.44 19.14 39.28
CA ILE A 281 -2.20 18.73 38.09
C ILE A 281 -1.26 18.72 36.89
N TYR A 282 -1.06 17.54 36.31
CA TYR A 282 -0.29 17.31 35.09
C TYR A 282 -1.28 17.12 33.95
N ARG A 283 -1.12 17.88 32.86
CA ARG A 283 -2.01 17.82 31.71
C ARG A 283 -1.26 17.37 30.47
N GLY A 284 -1.95 16.65 29.59
CA GLY A 284 -1.48 16.42 28.24
C GLY A 284 -1.32 17.76 27.53
N GLN A 285 -0.34 17.87 26.64
CA GLN A 285 -0.20 19.07 25.82
C GLN A 285 -1.02 18.91 24.55
N GLU A 286 -1.79 19.95 24.25
CA GLU A 286 -2.39 20.11 22.94
C GLU A 286 -1.47 20.87 21.99
N THR A 287 -1.39 20.36 20.76
CA THR A 287 -1.53 21.25 19.61
C THR A 287 -2.56 20.72 18.58
N PRO A 288 -3.84 20.55 18.96
CA PRO A 288 -4.97 20.75 18.06
C PRO A 288 -5.77 22.01 18.42
N ALA A 289 -6.90 22.17 17.75
CA ALA A 289 -7.73 23.36 17.75
C ALA A 289 -8.39 23.67 19.12
N ALA A 290 -8.07 24.80 19.76
CA ALA A 290 -8.66 25.17 21.05
C ALA A 290 -10.10 25.72 20.90
N PRO A 291 -10.99 25.52 21.89
CA PRO A 291 -12.28 26.21 21.94
C PRO A 291 -12.10 27.70 22.25
N ALA A 292 -13.10 28.52 21.92
CA ALA A 292 -13.16 29.89 22.44
C ALA A 292 -13.41 29.82 23.95
N ARG A 293 -12.50 30.39 24.75
CA ARG A 293 -12.59 30.40 26.22
C ARG A 293 -12.50 31.81 26.77
N LEU A 294 -13.56 32.25 27.41
CA LEU A 294 -13.68 33.53 28.09
C LEU A 294 -13.58 33.33 29.61
N VAL A 295 -12.52 33.84 30.23
CA VAL A 295 -12.32 33.76 31.68
C VAL A 295 -12.53 35.14 32.28
N GLY A 296 -13.40 35.22 33.29
CA GLY A 296 -13.65 36.43 34.05
C GLY A 296 -12.45 36.84 34.89
N THR A 297 -12.33 38.14 35.15
CA THR A 297 -11.23 38.73 35.91
C THR A 297 -11.67 39.27 37.27
N GLN A 298 -12.96 39.23 37.58
CA GLN A 298 -13.53 39.71 38.84
C GLN A 298 -13.56 38.59 39.87
N ASP A 299 -13.13 38.88 41.09
CA ASP A 299 -13.25 37.97 42.23
C ASP A 299 -14.69 37.98 42.74
N LEU A 300 -15.36 36.84 42.55
CA LEU A 300 -16.75 36.59 42.90
C LEU A 300 -16.87 35.58 44.05
N SER A 301 -15.78 35.27 44.77
CA SER A 301 -15.76 34.26 45.84
C SER A 301 -16.71 34.59 47.01
N ASN A 302 -17.06 35.87 47.16
CA ASN A 302 -17.98 36.37 48.18
C ASN A 302 -19.41 36.59 47.66
N GLY A 303 -19.73 36.16 46.44
CA GLY A 303 -21.00 36.42 45.75
C GLY A 303 -21.00 37.75 44.98
N ALA A 304 -21.89 37.85 43.98
CA ALA A 304 -22.05 39.03 43.13
C ALA A 304 -23.30 39.85 43.53
N ASP A 305 -23.18 41.17 43.60
CA ASP A 305 -24.33 42.08 43.80
C ASP A 305 -25.06 42.31 42.46
N LEU A 306 -26.11 41.52 42.22
CA LEU A 306 -26.92 41.55 41.01
C LEU A 306 -28.27 42.25 41.23
N ARG A 307 -28.37 43.19 42.18
CA ARG A 307 -29.60 44.00 42.38
C ARG A 307 -29.99 44.81 41.15
N PHE A 308 -28.99 45.32 40.44
CA PHE A 308 -29.17 46.21 39.28
C PHE A 308 -28.60 45.57 38.01
N ALA A 309 -27.29 45.29 38.00
CA ALA A 309 -26.56 44.70 36.88
C ALA A 309 -26.71 43.18 36.84
N ARG A 310 -27.85 42.67 36.32
CA ARG A 310 -28.20 41.24 36.41
C ARG A 310 -28.38 40.51 35.08
N PHE A 311 -28.41 41.22 33.96
CA PHE A 311 -28.62 40.60 32.65
C PHE A 311 -27.30 40.50 31.88
N LEU A 312 -27.02 39.31 31.34
CA LEU A 312 -25.86 39.04 30.48
C LEU A 312 -26.36 38.68 29.08
N GLU A 313 -25.89 39.40 28.06
CA GLU A 313 -26.21 39.10 26.66
C GLU A 313 -25.03 38.37 26.00
N ILE A 314 -25.25 37.14 25.54
CA ILE A 314 -24.20 36.26 25.03
C ILE A 314 -24.63 35.52 23.76
N ALA A 315 -23.76 35.50 22.76
CA ALA A 315 -23.86 34.69 21.54
C ALA A 315 -22.76 33.63 21.51
N VAL A 316 -23.10 32.45 20.98
CA VAL A 316 -22.24 31.27 20.92
C VAL A 316 -22.26 30.75 19.49
N GLU A 317 -21.10 30.50 18.89
CA GLU A 317 -20.95 30.04 17.50
C GLU A 317 -21.65 30.92 16.44
N GLY A 318 -21.74 32.22 16.69
CA GLY A 318 -22.37 33.18 15.77
C GLY A 318 -23.91 33.07 15.73
N THR A 319 -24.54 32.37 16.66
CA THR A 319 -26.01 32.44 16.84
C THR A 319 -26.43 33.83 17.31
N PRO A 320 -27.70 34.23 17.13
CA PRO A 320 -28.22 35.45 17.73
C PRO A 320 -27.98 35.47 19.26
N PRO A 321 -27.62 36.62 19.85
CA PRO A 321 -27.39 36.73 21.29
C PRO A 321 -28.62 36.36 22.12
N ILE A 322 -28.39 35.68 23.23
CA ILE A 322 -29.40 35.31 24.23
C ILE A 322 -29.16 36.16 25.47
N VAL A 323 -30.22 36.75 26.01
CA VAL A 323 -30.19 37.49 27.26
C VAL A 323 -30.50 36.54 28.42
N VAL A 324 -29.57 36.42 29.35
CA VAL A 324 -29.69 35.59 30.55
C VAL A 324 -29.82 36.47 31.77
N ASP A 325 -30.80 36.18 32.62
CA ASP A 325 -30.92 36.79 33.95
C ASP A 325 -30.06 36.00 34.96
N CYS A 326 -28.89 36.53 35.29
CA CYS A 326 -27.93 35.86 36.17
C CYS A 326 -28.40 35.76 37.62
N ALA A 327 -29.43 36.51 38.03
CA ALA A 327 -29.95 36.52 39.39
C ALA A 327 -31.28 35.76 39.56
N VAL A 328 -31.77 35.09 38.50
CA VAL A 328 -33.05 34.38 38.58
C VAL A 328 -33.00 33.30 39.67
N GLY A 329 -34.02 33.27 40.52
CA GLY A 329 -34.13 32.33 41.64
C GLY A 329 -33.28 32.65 42.87
N ALA A 330 -32.48 33.73 42.86
CA ALA A 330 -31.67 34.12 44.03
C ALA A 330 -32.53 34.66 45.17
N VAL A 331 -32.25 34.21 46.40
CA VAL A 331 -32.93 34.66 47.63
C VAL A 331 -32.38 36.00 48.12
N ASP A 332 -31.08 36.24 47.92
CA ASP A 332 -30.39 37.49 48.22
C ASP A 332 -29.72 38.04 46.95
N LEU A 333 -30.20 39.18 46.47
CA LEU A 333 -29.69 39.82 45.25
C LEU A 333 -28.40 40.62 45.50
N GLU A 334 -28.05 40.92 46.76
CA GLU A 334 -26.79 41.59 47.12
C GLU A 334 -25.61 40.61 47.12
N ARG A 335 -25.90 39.31 47.14
CA ARG A 335 -24.91 38.23 47.24
C ARG A 335 -25.36 36.97 46.51
N VAL A 336 -25.41 37.02 45.18
CA VAL A 336 -25.73 35.85 44.36
C VAL A 336 -24.48 34.96 44.22
N GLU A 337 -24.60 33.68 44.59
CA GLU A 337 -23.48 32.73 44.55
C GLU A 337 -23.10 32.31 43.12
N LEU A 338 -21.82 32.00 42.91
CA LEU A 338 -21.27 31.60 41.61
C LEU A 338 -21.95 30.35 41.04
N ASP A 339 -22.24 29.36 41.89
CA ASP A 339 -22.95 28.13 41.48
C ASP A 339 -24.33 28.46 40.89
N GLN A 340 -25.04 29.43 41.50
CA GLN A 340 -26.35 29.88 41.03
C GLN A 340 -26.24 30.63 39.70
N ILE A 341 -25.23 31.49 39.53
CA ILE A 341 -24.98 32.21 38.27
C ILE A 341 -24.66 31.22 37.14
N VAL A 342 -23.81 30.22 37.40
CA VAL A 342 -23.48 29.15 36.44
C VAL A 342 -24.71 28.32 36.09
N ALA A 343 -25.53 27.95 37.07
CA ALA A 343 -26.78 27.22 36.83
C ALA A 343 -27.73 28.01 35.93
N ASN A 344 -27.86 29.32 36.17
CA ASN A 344 -28.72 30.20 35.36
C ASN A 344 -28.21 30.32 33.91
N LEU A 345 -26.89 30.44 33.71
CA LEU A 345 -26.27 30.47 32.38
C LEU A 345 -26.44 29.15 31.63
N ASN A 346 -26.16 28.02 32.28
CA ASN A 346 -26.27 26.69 31.67
C ASN A 346 -27.73 26.24 31.47
N SER A 347 -28.68 26.81 32.21
CA SER A 347 -30.11 26.59 31.92
C SER A 347 -30.58 27.38 30.69
N ALA A 348 -29.96 28.52 30.39
CA ALA A 348 -30.31 29.34 29.24
C ALA A 348 -29.58 28.92 27.95
N ILE A 349 -28.43 28.24 28.08
CA ILE A 349 -27.58 27.83 26.96
C ILE A 349 -27.34 26.33 27.03
N SER A 350 -27.76 25.59 25.99
CA SER A 350 -27.61 24.14 25.89
C SER A 350 -26.84 23.76 24.62
N PRO A 351 -25.77 22.94 24.72
CA PRO A 351 -25.25 22.30 25.94
C PRO A 351 -24.57 23.30 26.90
N ALA A 352 -24.43 22.94 28.17
CA ALA A 352 -23.82 23.78 29.20
C ALA A 352 -22.40 24.24 28.81
N ILE A 353 -22.06 25.51 29.08
CA ILE A 353 -20.78 26.14 28.70
C ILE A 353 -20.12 26.95 29.83
N ALA A 354 -20.85 27.26 30.90
CA ALA A 354 -20.36 28.06 32.03
C ALA A 354 -19.86 27.17 33.17
N THR A 355 -18.75 27.56 33.79
CA THR A 355 -18.11 26.91 34.95
C THR A 355 -17.44 27.97 35.82
N HIS A 356 -17.02 27.64 37.04
CA HIS A 356 -16.19 28.51 37.87
C HIS A 356 -15.15 27.72 38.67
N ASP A 357 -14.10 28.39 39.13
CA ASP A 357 -13.08 27.82 40.02
C ASP A 357 -13.29 28.18 41.51
N GLY A 358 -14.42 28.81 41.83
CA GLY A 358 -14.76 29.32 43.16
C GLY A 358 -14.41 30.80 43.36
N THR A 359 -13.67 31.38 42.41
CA THR A 359 -13.28 32.80 42.40
C THR A 359 -13.78 33.51 41.15
N VAL A 360 -13.59 32.93 39.97
CA VAL A 360 -13.96 33.57 38.69
C VAL A 360 -14.89 32.70 37.85
N LEU A 361 -15.72 33.36 37.04
CA LEU A 361 -16.60 32.71 36.06
C LEU A 361 -15.85 32.44 34.75
N THR A 362 -15.97 31.24 34.20
CA THR A 362 -15.40 30.84 32.90
C THR A 362 -16.52 30.37 31.97
N ILE A 363 -16.53 30.88 30.73
CA ILE A 363 -17.37 30.35 29.65
C ILE A 363 -16.47 29.71 28.60
N THR A 364 -16.75 28.46 28.25
CA THR A 364 -16.00 27.70 27.24
C THR A 364 -16.96 27.22 26.17
N SER A 365 -16.71 27.58 24.92
CA SER A 365 -17.43 27.04 23.77
C SER A 365 -17.31 25.51 23.73
N ASN A 366 -18.40 24.83 23.37
CA ASN A 366 -18.40 23.39 23.11
C ASN A 366 -17.88 23.05 21.70
N ALA A 367 -17.67 24.06 20.85
CA ALA A 367 -17.02 23.91 19.56
C ALA A 367 -15.50 24.15 19.70
N THR A 368 -14.72 23.55 18.82
CA THR A 368 -13.25 23.72 18.76
C THR A 368 -12.84 24.29 17.41
N GLY A 369 -11.71 25.00 17.35
CA GLY A 369 -11.17 25.50 16.09
C GLY A 369 -11.68 26.87 15.70
N ILE A 370 -11.54 27.20 14.42
CA ILE A 370 -11.94 28.53 13.89
C ILE A 370 -13.45 28.75 13.94
N ILE A 371 -14.24 27.69 14.10
CA ILE A 371 -15.69 27.76 14.29
C ILE A 371 -16.06 28.19 15.72
N ALA A 372 -15.19 27.92 16.70
CA ALA A 372 -15.43 28.22 18.11
C ALA A 372 -15.40 29.74 18.34
N GLN A 373 -16.55 30.32 18.69
CA GLN A 373 -16.70 31.76 18.89
C GLN A 373 -17.64 32.06 20.06
N LEU A 374 -17.17 32.88 21.01
CA LEU A 374 -17.97 33.43 22.09
C LEU A 374 -18.05 34.94 21.94
N GLU A 375 -19.26 35.50 22.00
CA GLU A 375 -19.49 36.92 22.03
C GLU A 375 -20.29 37.31 23.26
N VAL A 376 -19.71 38.14 24.12
CA VAL A 376 -20.46 38.76 25.22
C VAL A 376 -20.69 40.20 24.81
N GLN A 377 -21.95 40.60 24.65
CA GLN A 377 -22.34 41.91 24.15
C GLN A 377 -22.72 42.83 25.32
N THR A 378 -22.78 44.13 25.06
CA THR A 378 -23.28 45.10 26.05
C THR A 378 -24.80 45.04 26.03
N PHE A 379 -25.42 44.82 27.18
CA PHE A 379 -26.88 44.79 27.27
C PHE A 379 -27.46 46.19 26.98
N ASN A 380 -28.59 46.25 26.27
CA ASN A 380 -29.20 47.50 25.80
C ASN A 380 -29.49 48.53 26.92
N ASP A 381 -29.66 48.08 28.16
CA ASP A 381 -29.73 48.93 29.35
C ASP A 381 -28.43 48.79 30.15
N VAL A 382 -27.52 49.75 30.00
CA VAL A 382 -26.16 49.71 30.55
C VAL A 382 -26.15 49.63 32.08
N GLU A 383 -27.16 50.17 32.76
CA GLU A 383 -27.28 50.10 34.23
C GLU A 383 -27.66 48.68 34.71
N ARG A 384 -28.13 47.82 33.79
CA ARG A 384 -28.53 46.44 34.06
C ARG A 384 -27.60 45.38 33.47
N ASP A 385 -26.53 45.81 32.79
CA ASP A 385 -25.55 44.94 32.16
C ASP A 385 -24.61 44.30 33.20
N ALA A 386 -24.73 42.98 33.37
CA ALA A 386 -23.90 42.21 34.30
C ALA A 386 -22.49 41.92 33.78
N ARG A 387 -22.17 42.21 32.50
CA ARG A 387 -20.91 41.82 31.86
C ARG A 387 -19.67 42.26 32.63
N ASN A 388 -19.56 43.56 32.91
CA ASN A 388 -18.36 44.12 33.58
C ASN A 388 -18.26 43.66 35.04
N LEU A 389 -19.40 43.42 35.68
CA LEU A 389 -19.47 42.92 37.05
C LEU A 389 -19.02 41.45 37.13
N LEU A 390 -19.39 40.63 36.15
CA LEU A 390 -19.11 39.18 36.15
C LEU A 390 -17.76 38.82 35.52
N PHE A 391 -17.36 39.51 34.45
CA PHE A 391 -16.14 39.17 33.70
C PHE A 391 -15.04 40.24 33.80
N GLY A 392 -15.37 41.47 34.18
CA GLY A 392 -14.44 42.59 34.10
C GLY A 392 -14.17 43.00 32.65
N ASN A 393 -13.00 43.58 32.39
CA ASN A 393 -12.63 44.06 31.05
C ASN A 393 -12.14 42.90 30.16
N VAL A 394 -13.07 42.14 29.60
CA VAL A 394 -12.80 41.05 28.66
C VAL A 394 -13.17 41.41 27.22
N PRO A 395 -12.48 40.85 26.20
CA PRO A 395 -12.82 41.06 24.79
C PRO A 395 -14.28 40.75 24.48
N ILE A 396 -14.89 41.55 23.59
CA ILE A 396 -16.28 41.33 23.12
C ILE A 396 -16.42 40.00 22.38
N THR A 397 -15.41 39.63 21.59
CA THR A 397 -15.37 38.38 20.83
C THR A 397 -14.11 37.60 21.18
N THR A 398 -14.28 36.32 21.49
CA THR A 398 -13.18 35.37 21.71
C THR A 398 -13.32 34.21 20.73
N ARG A 399 -12.21 33.78 20.10
CA ARG A 399 -12.19 32.70 19.10
C ARG A 399 -11.24 31.57 19.48
N GLY A 400 -11.56 30.37 19.03
CA GLY A 400 -10.66 29.21 19.09
C GLY A 400 -9.45 29.31 18.15
N THR A 401 -8.48 28.42 18.34
CA THR A 401 -7.27 28.31 17.50
C THR A 401 -7.34 27.05 16.62
N ALA A 402 -6.65 26.98 15.48
CA ALA A 402 -6.72 25.83 14.55
C ALA A 402 -5.64 24.76 14.81
N ALA A 403 -5.89 23.50 14.41
CA ALA A 403 -4.88 22.45 14.33
C ALA A 403 -3.85 22.73 13.21
N LYS A 404 -2.64 22.16 13.30
CA LYS A 404 -1.61 22.32 12.25
C LYS A 404 -1.82 21.33 11.10
N ALA A 405 -1.97 21.85 9.89
CA ALA A 405 -2.08 21.10 8.64
C ALA A 405 -0.78 20.36 8.26
N ALA A 406 -0.91 19.24 7.54
CA ALA A 406 0.20 18.64 6.81
C ALA A 406 0.60 19.54 5.64
N ASN A 407 1.86 19.98 5.61
CA ASN A 407 2.38 20.91 4.61
C ASN A 407 3.53 20.29 3.81
N ILE A 408 3.51 20.48 2.49
CA ILE A 408 4.61 20.14 1.59
C ILE A 408 5.00 21.41 0.82
N ILE A 409 6.29 21.75 0.82
CA ILE A 409 6.84 22.93 0.13
C ILE A 409 7.75 22.47 -1.01
N SER A 410 7.62 23.10 -2.17
CA SER A 410 8.48 22.85 -3.32
C SER A 410 9.95 23.23 -3.05
N ASN A 411 10.88 22.44 -3.60
CA ASN A 411 12.31 22.77 -3.66
C ASN A 411 12.67 23.64 -4.86
N VAL A 412 11.77 23.77 -5.84
CA VAL A 412 11.96 24.53 -7.07
C VAL A 412 11.47 25.96 -6.90
N ASP A 413 12.26 26.91 -7.39
CA ASP A 413 11.83 28.30 -7.52
C ASP A 413 11.06 28.49 -8.84
N LEU A 414 9.75 28.69 -8.75
CA LEU A 414 8.84 28.81 -9.89
C LEU A 414 8.58 30.26 -10.31
N VAL A 415 9.50 31.18 -10.00
CA VAL A 415 9.47 32.57 -10.47
C VAL A 415 9.48 32.64 -12.00
N SER A 416 10.17 31.73 -12.69
CA SER A 416 10.12 31.61 -14.15
C SER A 416 9.13 30.52 -14.58
N PRO A 417 8.39 30.70 -15.69
CA PRO A 417 7.47 29.69 -16.19
C PRO A 417 8.17 28.36 -16.48
N VAL A 418 7.47 27.25 -16.22
CA VAL A 418 7.95 25.89 -16.45
C VAL A 418 7.26 25.25 -17.64
N ASN A 419 7.99 24.39 -18.35
CA ASN A 419 7.46 23.63 -19.47
C ASN A 419 6.78 22.34 -18.95
N LEU A 420 5.45 22.30 -19.02
CA LEU A 420 4.60 21.16 -18.69
C LEU A 420 3.90 20.54 -19.91
N SER A 421 4.30 20.91 -21.15
CA SER A 421 3.67 20.40 -22.38
C SER A 421 3.71 18.88 -22.51
N GLN A 422 4.67 18.25 -21.84
CA GLN A 422 4.89 16.81 -21.86
C GLN A 422 4.72 16.14 -20.48
N ARG A 423 4.52 16.93 -19.41
CA ARG A 423 4.54 16.48 -18.00
C ARG A 423 3.44 17.19 -17.20
N GLN A 424 2.19 16.95 -17.57
CA GLN A 424 1.06 17.76 -17.08
C GLN A 424 0.32 17.16 -15.89
N MET A 425 0.48 15.86 -15.59
CA MET A 425 -0.29 15.19 -14.54
C MET A 425 0.46 15.20 -13.20
N LEU A 426 -0.26 15.37 -12.10
CA LEU A 426 0.21 15.29 -10.72
C LEU A 426 -0.71 14.34 -9.92
N ARG A 427 -0.15 13.38 -9.18
CA ARG A 427 -0.91 12.49 -8.29
C ARG A 427 -0.67 12.84 -6.83
N LEU A 428 -1.74 13.01 -6.07
CA LEU A 428 -1.75 13.39 -4.66
C LEU A 428 -2.56 12.37 -3.84
N SER A 429 -2.14 12.12 -2.61
CA SER A 429 -2.97 11.50 -1.57
C SER A 429 -3.24 12.54 -0.49
N ILE A 430 -4.50 12.77 -0.16
CA ILE A 430 -4.94 13.79 0.79
C ILE A 430 -5.82 13.08 1.82
N ASN A 431 -5.37 13.02 3.06
CA ASN A 431 -6.04 12.29 4.15
C ASN A 431 -6.39 10.84 3.75
N GLY A 432 -5.48 10.18 3.01
CA GLY A 432 -5.66 8.82 2.48
C GLY A 432 -6.43 8.71 1.16
N SER A 433 -7.06 9.78 0.66
CA SER A 433 -7.79 9.78 -0.62
C SER A 433 -6.89 10.16 -1.78
N LEU A 434 -6.87 9.36 -2.84
CA LEU A 434 -6.01 9.57 -4.01
C LEU A 434 -6.69 10.47 -5.07
N THR A 435 -5.95 11.38 -5.69
CA THR A 435 -6.45 12.33 -6.69
C THR A 435 -5.38 12.63 -7.73
N GLU A 436 -5.78 12.66 -9.01
CA GLU A 436 -4.91 13.03 -10.13
C GLU A 436 -5.38 14.32 -10.78
N ILE A 437 -4.44 15.22 -11.07
CA ILE A 437 -4.73 16.59 -11.51
C ILE A 437 -3.86 16.93 -12.72
N ASN A 438 -4.46 17.45 -13.79
CA ASN A 438 -3.71 18.12 -14.86
C ASN A 438 -3.39 19.55 -14.43
N ILE A 439 -2.10 19.87 -14.28
CA ILE A 439 -1.59 21.15 -13.80
C ILE A 439 -0.96 22.04 -14.90
N ALA A 440 -1.07 21.66 -16.18
CA ALA A 440 -0.58 22.50 -17.27
C ALA A 440 -1.43 23.77 -17.43
N GLY A 441 -0.75 24.89 -17.71
CA GLY A 441 -1.36 26.18 -18.00
C GLY A 441 -1.99 26.23 -19.39
N ASN A 442 -2.53 27.39 -19.77
CA ASN A 442 -3.14 27.55 -21.10
C ASN A 442 -2.12 27.44 -22.23
N THR A 443 -0.86 27.77 -21.95
CA THR A 443 0.29 27.51 -22.81
C THR A 443 1.22 26.55 -22.08
N PRO A 444 1.10 25.22 -22.31
CA PRO A 444 1.81 24.23 -21.51
C PRO A 444 3.32 24.41 -21.46
N GLU A 445 3.95 24.94 -22.51
CA GLU A 445 5.39 25.20 -22.58
C GLU A 445 5.89 26.33 -21.67
N LYS A 446 4.97 27.17 -21.18
CA LYS A 446 5.26 28.33 -20.32
C LYS A 446 4.20 28.45 -19.21
N THR A 447 4.04 27.38 -18.43
CA THR A 447 3.08 27.36 -17.33
C THR A 447 3.62 28.15 -16.14
N SER A 448 2.84 29.10 -15.63
CA SER A 448 3.20 29.93 -14.47
C SER A 448 2.77 29.32 -13.13
N LEU A 449 3.41 29.73 -12.03
CA LEU A 449 3.01 29.33 -10.66
C LEU A 449 1.53 29.59 -10.36
N ALA A 450 1.00 30.73 -10.81
CA ALA A 450 -0.40 31.10 -10.60
C ALA A 450 -1.37 30.15 -11.33
N GLU A 451 -1.03 29.71 -12.55
CA GLU A 451 -1.82 28.72 -13.27
C GLU A 451 -1.80 27.36 -12.56
N ILE A 452 -0.64 26.94 -12.05
CA ILE A 452 -0.50 25.68 -11.30
C ILE A 452 -1.39 25.70 -10.05
N ILE A 453 -1.30 26.77 -9.24
CA ILE A 453 -2.13 26.95 -8.03
C ILE A 453 -3.62 26.91 -8.40
N THR A 454 -4.00 27.59 -9.48
CA THR A 454 -5.40 27.63 -9.95
C THR A 454 -5.89 26.23 -10.35
N LYS A 455 -5.09 25.48 -11.09
CA LYS A 455 -5.43 24.10 -11.51
C LYS A 455 -5.56 23.17 -10.32
N ILE A 456 -4.63 23.22 -9.37
CA ILE A 456 -4.70 22.38 -8.15
C ILE A 456 -5.94 22.76 -7.33
N ASN A 457 -6.18 24.05 -7.10
CA ASN A 457 -7.33 24.51 -6.31
C ASN A 457 -8.68 24.29 -6.99
N SER A 458 -8.71 24.16 -8.33
CA SER A 458 -9.92 23.77 -9.06
C SER A 458 -10.28 22.30 -8.87
N ALA A 459 -9.29 21.44 -8.60
CA ALA A 459 -9.51 20.03 -8.30
C ALA A 459 -9.75 19.79 -6.80
N VAL A 460 -9.00 20.48 -5.94
CA VAL A 460 -9.14 20.41 -4.48
C VAL A 460 -9.03 21.80 -3.87
N SER A 461 -10.16 22.33 -3.39
CA SER A 461 -10.26 23.68 -2.85
C SER A 461 -9.23 23.96 -1.74
N ASN A 462 -8.54 25.10 -1.86
CA ASN A 462 -7.57 25.63 -0.88
C ASN A 462 -6.36 24.73 -0.57
N LEU A 463 -6.04 23.77 -1.44
CA LEU A 463 -4.90 22.88 -1.23
C LEU A 463 -3.56 23.56 -1.53
N ALA A 464 -3.49 24.37 -2.59
CA ALA A 464 -2.26 25.01 -3.07
C ALA A 464 -2.23 26.51 -2.77
N SER A 465 -1.06 27.00 -2.37
CA SER A 465 -0.79 28.42 -2.12
C SER A 465 0.67 28.76 -2.41
N THR A 466 1.03 30.05 -2.33
CA THR A 466 2.42 30.51 -2.39
C THR A 466 2.96 30.65 -0.98
N ALA A 467 4.07 29.98 -0.68
CA ALA A 467 4.80 30.11 0.58
C ALA A 467 5.43 31.51 0.71
N GLU A 468 5.83 31.89 1.94
CA GLU A 468 6.49 33.19 2.22
C GLU A 468 7.76 33.44 1.39
N ASN A 469 8.42 32.37 0.96
CA ASN A 469 9.63 32.42 0.12
C ASN A 469 9.34 32.41 -1.39
N GLY A 470 8.07 32.56 -1.81
CA GLY A 470 7.67 32.59 -3.22
C GLY A 470 7.51 31.22 -3.90
N ARG A 471 7.67 30.12 -3.17
CA ARG A 471 7.56 28.75 -3.71
C ARG A 471 6.14 28.20 -3.61
N LEU A 472 5.85 27.14 -4.37
CA LEU A 472 4.58 26.42 -4.24
C LEU A 472 4.51 25.67 -2.91
N GLN A 473 3.41 25.83 -2.18
CA GLN A 473 3.09 25.09 -0.97
C GLN A 473 1.74 24.39 -1.10
N LEU A 474 1.72 23.11 -0.75
CA LEU A 474 0.49 22.35 -0.55
C LEU A 474 0.21 22.22 0.95
N SER A 475 -1.03 22.48 1.37
CA SER A 475 -1.47 22.38 2.76
C SER A 475 -2.78 21.59 2.81
N ALA A 476 -2.75 20.39 3.40
CA ALA A 476 -3.96 19.61 3.58
C ALA A 476 -4.89 20.30 4.61
N PRO A 477 -6.20 20.05 4.57
CA PRO A 477 -7.09 20.51 5.64
C PRO A 477 -6.58 20.03 7.00
N ALA A 478 -6.55 20.94 7.97
CA ALA A 478 -6.13 20.63 9.33
C ALA A 478 -7.15 19.69 9.99
N SER A 479 -6.69 18.51 10.40
CA SER A 479 -7.48 17.48 11.09
C SER A 479 -6.56 16.63 11.95
N GLU A 480 -7.14 15.83 12.84
CA GLU A 480 -6.41 14.90 13.73
C GLU A 480 -5.59 13.84 12.96
N THR A 481 -5.93 13.60 11.68
CA THR A 481 -5.27 12.65 10.78
C THR A 481 -4.72 13.35 9.52
N SER A 482 -4.47 14.67 9.60
CA SER A 482 -4.03 15.47 8.45
C SER A 482 -2.79 14.83 7.84
N SER A 483 -2.94 14.34 6.62
CA SER A 483 -1.86 13.71 5.87
C SER A 483 -1.92 14.15 4.42
N LEU A 484 -0.74 14.39 3.87
CA LEU A 484 -0.58 14.81 2.49
C LEU A 484 0.58 14.02 1.90
N ALA A 485 0.40 13.44 0.73
CA ALA A 485 1.48 12.84 -0.02
C ALA A 485 1.43 13.24 -1.49
N ILE A 486 2.58 13.58 -2.06
CA ILE A 486 2.80 13.56 -3.51
C ILE A 486 3.26 12.15 -3.84
N LEU A 487 2.57 11.51 -4.77
CA LEU A 487 2.84 10.15 -5.18
C LEU A 487 3.38 10.14 -6.62
N PRO A 488 4.36 9.28 -6.93
CA PRO A 488 4.73 9.03 -8.31
C PRO A 488 3.52 8.50 -9.09
N LEU A 489 3.31 9.03 -10.29
CA LEU A 489 2.25 8.58 -11.19
C LEU A 489 2.62 7.22 -11.80
N ARG A 490 3.89 7.02 -12.14
CA ARG A 490 4.34 5.89 -12.95
C ARG A 490 5.58 5.23 -12.38
N TYR A 491 5.61 3.91 -12.56
CA TYR A 491 6.73 3.05 -12.21
C TYR A 491 6.99 2.11 -13.37
N LEU A 492 8.26 1.81 -13.62
CA LEU A 492 8.64 0.57 -14.28
C LEU A 492 8.69 -0.51 -13.21
N GLU A 493 7.95 -1.59 -13.37
CA GLU A 493 8.05 -2.73 -12.47
C GLU A 493 8.82 -3.85 -13.14
N LEU A 494 9.80 -4.40 -12.46
CA LEU A 494 10.46 -5.65 -12.81
C LEU A 494 9.94 -6.72 -11.85
N ILE A 495 9.25 -7.71 -12.39
CA ILE A 495 8.83 -8.90 -11.65
C ILE A 495 9.87 -9.98 -11.90
N GLU A 496 10.71 -10.23 -10.92
CA GLU A 496 11.64 -11.35 -10.91
C GLU A 496 10.87 -12.62 -10.55
N TYR A 497 11.11 -13.75 -11.22
CA TYR A 497 10.40 -15.01 -10.98
C TYR A 497 8.86 -14.87 -11.07
N PRO A 498 8.33 -14.46 -12.24
CA PRO A 498 6.92 -14.16 -12.41
C PRO A 498 6.01 -15.32 -11.97
N PRO A 499 4.87 -15.00 -11.34
CA PRO A 499 3.93 -16.00 -10.85
C PRO A 499 3.22 -16.72 -12.00
N VAL A 500 3.06 -18.02 -11.86
CA VAL A 500 2.32 -18.86 -12.80
C VAL A 500 1.34 -19.70 -12.02
N LYS A 501 0.06 -19.57 -12.39
CA LYS A 501 -1.00 -20.40 -11.83
C LYS A 501 -0.87 -21.81 -12.39
N LEU A 502 -0.71 -22.78 -11.50
CA LEU A 502 -0.67 -24.19 -11.82
C LEU A 502 -1.89 -24.86 -11.19
N SER A 503 -2.38 -25.90 -11.87
CA SER A 503 -3.49 -26.72 -11.40
C SER A 503 -3.19 -28.19 -11.66
N GLN A 504 -3.51 -29.05 -10.70
CA GLN A 504 -3.39 -30.49 -10.85
C GLN A 504 -4.64 -31.17 -10.31
N GLN A 505 -5.28 -31.98 -11.15
CA GLN A 505 -6.45 -32.77 -10.80
C GLN A 505 -6.08 -34.25 -10.63
N ILE A 506 -6.56 -34.87 -9.56
CA ILE A 506 -6.25 -36.25 -9.19
C ILE A 506 -7.52 -36.90 -8.61
N SER A 507 -7.79 -38.15 -8.96
CA SER A 507 -8.85 -38.95 -8.33
C SER A 507 -8.21 -39.90 -7.31
N VAL A 508 -8.69 -39.88 -6.07
CA VAL A 508 -8.09 -40.65 -4.96
C VAL A 508 -9.14 -41.43 -4.16
N HIS A 509 -8.73 -42.58 -3.65
CA HIS A 509 -9.45 -43.38 -2.68
C HIS A 509 -8.86 -43.23 -1.28
N HIS A 510 -9.60 -43.63 -0.26
CA HIS A 510 -9.10 -43.71 1.10
C HIS A 510 -7.73 -44.43 1.17
N GLY A 511 -6.76 -43.79 1.82
CA GLY A 511 -5.41 -44.32 2.01
C GLY A 511 -4.46 -44.09 0.83
N ASN A 512 -4.93 -43.56 -0.30
CA ASN A 512 -4.04 -43.20 -1.41
C ASN A 512 -3.16 -42.01 -1.06
N GLY A 513 -1.90 -42.09 -1.50
CA GLY A 513 -0.96 -40.98 -1.49
C GLY A 513 -0.59 -40.54 -2.90
N TRP A 514 -0.21 -39.27 -3.06
CA TRP A 514 0.23 -38.67 -4.31
C TRP A 514 1.29 -37.59 -4.06
N THR A 515 1.82 -37.02 -5.14
CA THR A 515 2.82 -35.96 -5.10
C THR A 515 2.36 -34.74 -5.87
N ILE A 516 2.53 -33.57 -5.28
CA ILE A 516 2.43 -32.26 -5.93
C ILE A 516 3.84 -31.70 -6.02
N THR A 517 4.27 -31.25 -7.19
CA THR A 517 5.60 -30.66 -7.40
C THR A 517 5.49 -29.15 -7.54
N ASN A 518 6.11 -28.41 -6.62
CA ASN A 518 6.36 -26.99 -6.75
C ASN A 518 7.76 -26.80 -7.37
N ASP A 519 7.80 -26.50 -8.67
CA ASP A 519 9.02 -26.25 -9.43
C ASP A 519 9.54 -24.81 -9.30
N GLY A 520 8.89 -23.99 -8.47
CA GLY A 520 9.23 -22.59 -8.26
C GLY A 520 10.43 -22.36 -7.33
N VAL A 521 10.88 -21.12 -7.27
CA VAL A 521 12.04 -20.69 -6.45
C VAL A 521 11.71 -20.41 -4.98
N THR A 522 10.43 -20.45 -4.60
CA THR A 522 9.96 -20.25 -3.23
C THR A 522 8.84 -21.22 -2.88
N ASP A 523 8.72 -21.49 -1.58
CA ASP A 523 7.55 -22.12 -1.00
C ASP A 523 6.28 -21.31 -1.32
N THR A 524 5.18 -22.03 -1.55
CA THR A 524 3.88 -21.45 -1.92
C THR A 524 2.76 -22.11 -1.11
N VAL A 525 1.51 -21.67 -1.32
CA VAL A 525 0.32 -22.20 -0.64
C VAL A 525 -0.67 -22.68 -1.69
N ALA A 526 -1.23 -23.87 -1.48
CA ALA A 526 -2.25 -24.44 -2.35
C ALA A 526 -3.67 -24.10 -1.88
N GLU A 527 -4.54 -23.83 -2.85
CA GLU A 527 -5.98 -23.99 -2.70
C GLU A 527 -6.37 -25.42 -3.12
N ILE A 528 -7.16 -26.10 -2.31
CA ILE A 528 -7.56 -27.48 -2.57
C ILE A 528 -9.08 -27.55 -2.70
N GLN A 529 -9.56 -28.09 -3.81
CA GLN A 529 -10.97 -28.38 -4.01
C GLN A 529 -11.16 -29.90 -4.02
N LEU A 530 -12.19 -30.39 -3.34
CA LEU A 530 -12.56 -31.80 -3.29
C LEU A 530 -14.02 -31.94 -3.67
N THR A 531 -14.30 -32.70 -4.72
CA THR A 531 -15.66 -33.04 -5.16
C THR A 531 -15.96 -34.51 -4.89
N THR A 532 -17.12 -34.79 -4.30
CA THR A 532 -17.50 -36.17 -3.96
C THR A 532 -18.52 -36.72 -4.95
N SER A 533 -18.30 -37.95 -5.44
CA SER A 533 -19.25 -38.64 -6.32
C SER A 533 -20.31 -39.45 -5.55
N GLN A 534 -20.04 -39.80 -4.28
CA GLN A 534 -20.90 -40.67 -3.47
C GLN A 534 -21.17 -40.14 -2.05
N GLY A 535 -20.84 -38.87 -1.79
CA GLY A 535 -20.86 -38.29 -0.45
C GLY A 535 -19.78 -38.87 0.47
N THR A 536 -19.34 -38.08 1.44
CA THR A 536 -18.37 -38.52 2.46
C THR A 536 -18.45 -37.67 3.72
N VAL A 537 -17.78 -38.10 4.79
CA VAL A 537 -17.68 -37.40 6.06
C VAL A 537 -16.29 -37.60 6.67
N GLY A 538 -15.79 -36.60 7.40
CA GLY A 538 -14.49 -36.69 8.05
C GLY A 538 -13.32 -36.71 7.09
N ILE A 539 -13.45 -35.97 5.99
CA ILE A 539 -12.38 -35.78 4.98
C ILE A 539 -11.12 -35.37 5.71
N THR A 540 -10.04 -36.10 5.46
CA THR A 540 -8.75 -35.83 6.08
C THR A 540 -7.71 -35.77 4.98
N LEU A 541 -7.06 -34.61 4.85
CA LEU A 541 -5.89 -34.43 4.00
C LEU A 541 -4.65 -34.35 4.88
N VAL A 542 -3.67 -35.18 4.58
CA VAL A 542 -2.39 -35.22 5.27
C VAL A 542 -1.32 -34.72 4.32
N ASN A 543 -0.65 -33.63 4.67
CA ASN A 543 0.56 -33.18 4.01
C ASN A 543 1.76 -33.78 4.75
N GLU A 544 2.23 -34.92 4.25
CA GLU A 544 3.28 -35.72 4.89
C GLU A 544 4.63 -34.98 4.90
N THR A 545 4.82 -34.07 3.95
CA THR A 545 6.08 -33.31 3.76
C THR A 545 6.33 -32.33 4.90
N VAL A 546 5.31 -31.56 5.29
CA VAL A 546 5.39 -30.63 6.41
C VAL A 546 4.95 -31.28 7.73
N GLY A 547 4.34 -32.46 7.69
CA GLY A 547 3.88 -33.20 8.87
C GLY A 547 2.56 -32.70 9.45
N TRP A 548 1.68 -32.17 8.61
CA TRP A 548 0.39 -31.59 8.99
C TRP A 548 -0.81 -32.35 8.44
N GLN A 549 -1.94 -32.25 9.10
CA GLN A 549 -3.22 -32.76 8.63
C GLN A 549 -4.35 -31.76 8.87
N VAL A 550 -5.36 -31.80 8.01
CA VAL A 550 -6.65 -31.10 8.19
C VAL A 550 -7.77 -32.11 8.07
N ARG A 551 -8.72 -32.05 9.01
CA ARG A 551 -9.94 -32.86 9.05
C ARG A 551 -11.17 -31.95 8.95
N ILE A 552 -12.04 -32.25 8.00
CA ILE A 552 -13.35 -31.60 7.84
C ILE A 552 -14.41 -32.55 8.38
N LEU A 553 -15.00 -32.20 9.52
CA LEU A 553 -15.95 -33.03 10.25
C LEU A 553 -17.39 -32.89 9.74
N THR A 554 -17.61 -32.07 8.72
CA THR A 554 -18.90 -31.89 8.03
C THR A 554 -19.17 -33.03 7.05
N VAL A 555 -20.46 -33.34 6.86
CA VAL A 555 -20.91 -34.23 5.79
C VAL A 555 -20.92 -33.47 4.46
N LEU A 556 -20.29 -34.05 3.44
CA LEU A 556 -20.48 -33.67 2.04
C LEU A 556 -21.48 -34.63 1.39
N ALA A 557 -22.53 -34.07 0.80
CA ALA A 557 -23.47 -34.81 -0.01
C ALA A 557 -22.91 -35.08 -1.41
N ILE A 558 -23.63 -35.91 -2.18
CA ILE A 558 -23.26 -36.28 -3.56
C ILE A 558 -23.16 -35.00 -4.40
N ALA A 559 -22.08 -34.92 -5.19
CA ALA A 559 -21.75 -33.78 -6.06
C ALA A 559 -21.51 -32.45 -5.33
N GLU A 560 -21.41 -32.44 -3.99
CA GLU A 560 -20.88 -31.27 -3.28
C GLU A 560 -19.37 -31.18 -3.45
N THR A 561 -18.89 -29.94 -3.50
CA THR A 561 -17.46 -29.61 -3.56
C THR A 561 -17.07 -28.81 -2.32
N VAL A 562 -16.01 -29.19 -1.63
CA VAL A 562 -15.41 -28.36 -0.57
C VAL A 562 -14.12 -27.73 -1.07
N LYS A 563 -14.00 -26.41 -0.88
CA LYS A 563 -12.82 -25.62 -1.19
C LYS A 563 -12.11 -25.21 0.10
N LEU A 564 -10.89 -25.70 0.29
CA LEU A 564 -9.97 -25.32 1.35
C LEU A 564 -9.03 -24.22 0.85
N SER A 565 -8.96 -23.11 1.57
CA SER A 565 -8.09 -21.98 1.24
C SER A 565 -7.59 -21.27 2.50
N GLN A 566 -6.51 -20.50 2.37
CA GLN A 566 -6.02 -19.65 3.44
C GLN A 566 -7.03 -18.54 3.75
N ASP A 567 -7.15 -18.19 5.03
CA ASP A 567 -7.97 -17.08 5.50
C ASP A 567 -7.15 -16.16 6.41
N PRO A 568 -7.19 -14.82 6.25
CA PRO A 568 -6.42 -13.91 7.10
C PRO A 568 -6.85 -13.89 8.57
N GLU A 569 -8.12 -14.17 8.87
CA GLU A 569 -8.70 -14.06 10.22
C GLU A 569 -8.61 -15.40 10.97
N PHE A 570 -8.99 -16.48 10.31
CA PHE A 570 -9.06 -17.83 10.88
C PHE A 570 -7.88 -18.73 10.48
N GLY A 571 -6.95 -18.22 9.66
CA GLY A 571 -5.80 -18.95 9.13
C GLY A 571 -6.19 -19.89 8.00
N LEU A 572 -7.27 -20.65 8.16
CA LEU A 572 -7.78 -21.63 7.21
C LEU A 572 -9.30 -21.56 7.16
N GLN A 573 -9.87 -21.58 5.97
CA GLN A 573 -11.32 -21.67 5.75
C GLN A 573 -11.68 -22.83 4.82
N ALA A 574 -12.90 -23.34 4.96
CA ALA A 574 -13.49 -24.32 4.06
C ALA A 574 -14.88 -23.87 3.61
N MET A 575 -15.12 -23.84 2.31
CA MET A 575 -16.40 -23.44 1.71
C MET A 575 -16.99 -24.62 0.93
N ILE A 576 -18.23 -24.99 1.21
CA ILE A 576 -18.95 -26.05 0.49
C ILE A 576 -19.84 -25.42 -0.57
N THR A 577 -19.68 -25.86 -1.81
CA THR A 577 -20.58 -25.56 -2.93
C THR A 577 -21.45 -26.77 -3.21
N SER A 578 -22.76 -26.59 -3.15
CA SER A 578 -23.74 -27.63 -3.46
C SER A 578 -23.82 -27.92 -4.96
N ALA A 579 -24.48 -29.02 -5.34
CA ALA A 579 -24.76 -29.34 -6.74
C ALA A 579 -25.64 -28.28 -7.46
N THR A 580 -26.38 -27.46 -6.71
CA THR A 580 -27.19 -26.36 -7.24
C THR A 580 -26.43 -25.02 -7.28
N GLY A 581 -25.16 -25.00 -6.85
CA GLY A 581 -24.31 -23.81 -6.81
C GLY A 581 -24.42 -22.98 -5.53
N GLU A 582 -25.16 -23.43 -4.52
CA GLU A 582 -25.26 -22.74 -3.23
C GLU A 582 -23.95 -22.88 -2.45
N VAL A 583 -23.42 -21.77 -1.92
CA VAL A 583 -22.16 -21.75 -1.19
C VAL A 583 -22.41 -21.54 0.31
N ARG A 584 -21.86 -22.40 1.16
CA ARG A 584 -21.91 -22.29 2.62
C ARG A 584 -20.54 -22.49 3.26
N ALA A 585 -20.23 -21.69 4.29
CA ALA A 585 -19.02 -21.88 5.07
C ALA A 585 -19.12 -23.11 5.98
N VAL A 586 -18.04 -23.88 6.09
CA VAL A 586 -17.89 -24.87 7.14
C VAL A 586 -17.61 -24.14 8.44
N PRO A 587 -18.39 -24.36 9.52
CA PRO A 587 -18.10 -23.76 10.82
C PRO A 587 -16.67 -24.12 11.24
N GLY A 588 -15.90 -23.16 11.77
CA GLY A 588 -14.53 -23.44 12.24
C GLY A 588 -14.48 -24.55 13.28
N SER A 589 -15.59 -24.77 14.01
CA SER A 589 -15.77 -25.89 14.94
C SER A 589 -15.90 -27.28 14.29
N GLN A 590 -15.93 -27.34 12.96
CA GLN A 590 -15.93 -28.57 12.17
C GLN A 590 -14.65 -28.70 11.33
N ILE A 591 -13.66 -27.82 11.54
CA ILE A 591 -12.34 -27.87 10.91
C ILE A 591 -11.29 -28.13 11.99
N LEU A 592 -10.73 -29.33 11.99
CA LEU A 592 -9.67 -29.71 12.91
C LEU A 592 -8.34 -29.82 12.15
N VAL A 593 -7.38 -28.98 12.48
CA VAL A 593 -6.07 -28.90 11.81
C VAL A 593 -4.94 -28.98 12.82
N GLY A 594 -3.82 -29.57 12.43
CA GLY A 594 -2.62 -29.60 13.25
C GLY A 594 -1.58 -30.59 12.75
N LEU A 595 -0.53 -30.77 13.54
CA LEU A 595 0.50 -31.77 13.32
C LEU A 595 -0.10 -33.18 13.31
N VAL A 596 0.48 -34.08 12.53
CA VAL A 596 0.12 -35.51 12.51
C VAL A 596 0.46 -36.18 13.85
N GLN A 597 1.46 -35.66 14.58
CA GLN A 597 1.89 -36.19 15.88
C GLN A 597 1.15 -35.54 17.05
N GLY A 598 0.81 -36.35 18.06
CA GLY A 598 0.17 -35.90 19.29
C GLY A 598 -1.35 -35.76 19.18
N THR A 599 -2.00 -35.60 20.34
CA THR A 599 -3.46 -35.49 20.40
C THR A 599 -3.91 -34.09 20.01
N GLN A 600 -4.98 -34.00 19.21
CA GLN A 600 -5.63 -32.74 18.87
C GLN A 600 -6.92 -32.58 19.70
N ALA A 601 -7.12 -31.38 20.25
CA ALA A 601 -8.30 -31.03 21.02
C ALA A 601 -8.85 -29.70 20.51
N GLN A 602 -10.12 -29.71 20.13
CA GLN A 602 -10.86 -28.51 19.82
C GLN A 602 -11.30 -27.82 21.11
N ILE A 603 -11.19 -26.50 21.16
CA ILE A 603 -11.47 -25.70 22.35
C ILE A 603 -12.81 -24.97 22.23
N PRO A 604 -13.56 -24.84 23.35
CA PRO A 604 -13.33 -25.51 24.65
C PRO A 604 -13.69 -27.00 24.61
N PHE A 605 -13.20 -27.78 25.58
CA PHE A 605 -13.57 -29.19 25.73
C PHE A 605 -13.90 -29.56 27.18
N ALA A 606 -14.82 -30.52 27.35
CA ALA A 606 -15.21 -31.00 28.67
C ALA A 606 -14.17 -31.96 29.27
N GLY A 607 -13.95 -31.85 30.58
CA GLY A 607 -13.04 -32.71 31.35
C GLY A 607 -11.56 -32.37 31.17
N SER A 608 -10.70 -33.38 31.31
CA SER A 608 -9.25 -33.24 31.10
C SER A 608 -8.78 -34.06 29.91
N LYS A 609 -7.86 -33.50 29.13
CA LYS A 609 -7.13 -34.19 28.06
C LYS A 609 -5.68 -34.36 28.48
N TYR A 610 -5.06 -35.46 28.08
CA TYR A 610 -3.68 -35.75 28.42
C TYR A 610 -2.77 -35.51 27.23
N LEU A 611 -1.53 -35.11 27.50
CA LEU A 611 -0.48 -35.04 26.46
C LEU A 611 -0.12 -36.47 26.02
N SER A 612 -0.49 -36.85 24.80
CA SER A 612 -0.05 -38.12 24.20
C SER A 612 1.33 -37.95 23.56
N ASP A 613 2.27 -38.85 23.85
CA ASP A 613 3.67 -38.73 23.44
C ASP A 613 4.33 -37.41 23.87
N GLY A 614 3.81 -36.80 24.94
CA GLY A 614 4.24 -35.50 25.44
C GLY A 614 3.75 -34.31 24.61
N ILE A 615 2.73 -34.47 23.75
CA ILE A 615 2.19 -33.40 22.90
C ILE A 615 0.66 -33.31 23.02
N LEU A 616 0.14 -32.09 23.18
CA LEU A 616 -1.28 -31.76 23.04
C LEU A 616 -1.43 -30.52 22.16
N GLN A 617 -2.29 -30.58 21.17
CA GLN A 617 -2.57 -29.50 20.23
C GLN A 617 -3.94 -28.91 20.53
N LEU A 618 -3.94 -27.62 20.84
CA LEU A 618 -5.10 -26.83 21.22
C LEU A 618 -5.58 -26.02 20.02
N ASN A 619 -6.74 -26.39 19.47
CA ASN A 619 -7.30 -25.80 18.27
C ASN A 619 -8.55 -24.96 18.60
N SER A 620 -8.40 -23.64 18.56
CA SER A 620 -9.51 -22.69 18.71
C SER A 620 -10.19 -22.45 17.36
N PRO A 621 -11.51 -22.58 17.20
CA PRO A 621 -12.19 -22.43 15.91
C PRO A 621 -12.13 -21.01 15.34
N THR A 622 -11.85 -20.01 16.17
CA THR A 622 -11.86 -18.57 15.81
C THR A 622 -10.47 -17.94 15.77
N ALA A 623 -9.41 -18.74 15.83
CA ALA A 623 -8.03 -18.26 15.80
C ALA A 623 -7.28 -18.73 14.55
N ALA A 624 -6.37 -17.89 14.04
CA ALA A 624 -5.51 -18.21 12.90
C ALA A 624 -4.42 -19.25 13.19
N ASN A 625 -4.02 -19.36 14.45
CA ASN A 625 -3.00 -20.28 14.91
C ASN A 625 -3.58 -21.33 15.86
N LEU A 626 -2.89 -22.45 15.97
CA LEU A 626 -3.12 -23.43 17.04
C LEU A 626 -1.97 -23.38 18.05
N VAL A 627 -2.24 -23.75 19.29
CA VAL A 627 -1.21 -23.81 20.33
C VAL A 627 -0.80 -25.26 20.56
N VAL A 628 0.49 -25.56 20.42
CA VAL A 628 1.06 -26.87 20.73
C VAL A 628 1.72 -26.82 22.10
N LEU A 629 1.23 -27.65 23.01
CA LEU A 629 1.85 -27.90 24.32
C LEU A 629 2.77 -29.11 24.22
N ARG A 630 4.04 -28.94 24.59
CA ARG A 630 5.05 -30.00 24.64
C ARG A 630 5.52 -30.21 26.07
N ALA A 631 5.44 -31.43 26.59
CA ALA A 631 5.91 -31.75 27.92
C ALA A 631 7.42 -31.51 28.07
N ARG A 632 7.84 -30.93 29.20
CA ARG A 632 9.26 -30.72 29.52
C ARG A 632 9.94 -31.98 30.07
N SER A 633 9.17 -32.84 30.75
CA SER A 633 9.57 -34.17 31.20
C SER A 633 8.51 -35.19 30.77
N ARG A 634 8.92 -36.44 30.54
CA ARG A 634 8.02 -37.57 30.18
C ARG A 634 7.69 -38.46 31.38
N ASP A 635 8.09 -38.07 32.58
CA ASP A 635 8.11 -38.97 33.74
C ASP A 635 6.72 -39.20 34.36
N ALA A 636 5.76 -38.29 34.12
CA ALA A 636 4.39 -38.42 34.61
C ALA A 636 3.37 -37.75 33.66
N PRO A 637 2.13 -38.28 33.56
CA PRO A 637 1.10 -37.76 32.68
C PRO A 637 0.65 -36.35 33.11
N ILE A 638 0.51 -35.45 32.14
CA ILE A 638 0.02 -34.08 32.34
C ILE A 638 -1.41 -34.00 31.80
N ALA A 639 -2.35 -33.70 32.69
CA ALA A 639 -3.74 -33.41 32.39
C ALA A 639 -3.92 -31.91 32.10
N VAL A 640 -4.70 -31.60 31.07
CA VAL A 640 -5.01 -30.24 30.61
C VAL A 640 -6.52 -30.07 30.57
N THR A 641 -7.02 -29.02 31.21
CA THR A 641 -8.42 -28.59 31.12
C THR A 641 -8.49 -27.20 30.55
N VAL A 642 -9.41 -26.96 29.62
CA VAL A 642 -9.62 -25.66 28.97
C VAL A 642 -11.10 -25.32 29.02
N THR A 643 -11.44 -24.26 29.74
CA THR A 643 -12.81 -23.74 29.85
C THR A 643 -12.89 -22.32 29.32
N GLU A 644 -14.03 -21.91 28.78
CA GLU A 644 -14.25 -20.50 28.42
C GLU A 644 -14.20 -19.61 29.66
N HIS A 645 -13.48 -18.50 29.55
CA HIS A 645 -13.40 -17.49 30.58
C HIS A 645 -14.59 -16.53 30.43
N ILE A 646 -15.43 -16.47 31.46
CA ILE A 646 -16.64 -15.62 31.43
C ILE A 646 -16.22 -14.16 31.68
N THR A 647 -16.25 -13.34 30.63
CA THR A 647 -16.10 -11.88 30.73
C THR A 647 -17.46 -11.21 30.80
N SER A 648 -17.65 -10.26 31.72
CA SER A 648 -18.92 -9.55 31.93
C SER A 648 -19.19 -8.39 30.95
N ASP A 649 -18.61 -8.42 29.74
CA ASP A 649 -18.66 -7.31 28.79
C ASP A 649 -19.61 -7.61 27.60
N PRO A 650 -20.72 -6.85 27.42
CA PRO A 650 -21.73 -7.12 26.41
C PRO A 650 -21.42 -6.58 25.00
N SER A 651 -20.30 -5.88 24.78
CA SER A 651 -19.89 -5.50 23.42
C SER A 651 -19.16 -6.66 22.74
N GLY A 652 -19.86 -7.42 21.89
CA GLY A 652 -19.41 -8.68 21.27
C GLY A 652 -18.25 -8.58 20.25
N ALA A 653 -17.15 -7.89 20.59
CA ALA A 653 -16.00 -7.65 19.71
C ALA A 653 -14.65 -8.15 20.26
N ILE A 654 -14.61 -8.89 21.38
CA ILE A 654 -13.36 -9.41 21.94
C ILE A 654 -13.20 -10.90 21.59
N ALA A 655 -12.02 -11.28 21.10
CA ALA A 655 -11.65 -12.68 20.86
C ALA A 655 -11.88 -13.55 22.11
N PRO A 656 -12.36 -14.79 21.97
CA PRO A 656 -12.69 -15.64 23.11
C PRO A 656 -11.46 -15.91 23.99
N ARG A 657 -11.68 -15.83 25.31
CA ARG A 657 -10.66 -16.07 26.33
C ARG A 657 -10.93 -17.38 27.06
N PHE A 658 -9.87 -18.00 27.56
CA PHE A 658 -9.92 -19.33 28.17
C PHE A 658 -9.16 -19.38 29.49
N ASP A 659 -9.63 -20.24 30.38
CA ASP A 659 -8.92 -20.67 31.57
C ASP A 659 -8.29 -22.04 31.30
N VAL A 660 -6.97 -22.12 31.43
CA VAL A 660 -6.18 -23.32 31.15
C VAL A 660 -5.55 -23.81 32.44
N VAL A 661 -5.84 -25.05 32.81
CA VAL A 661 -5.26 -25.70 33.98
C VAL A 661 -4.42 -26.89 33.54
N LEU A 662 -3.15 -26.90 33.93
CA LEU A 662 -2.22 -28.02 33.76
C LEU A 662 -2.05 -28.72 35.11
N ARG A 663 -2.18 -30.04 35.14
CA ARG A 663 -1.99 -30.85 36.35
C ARG A 663 -1.12 -32.05 36.05
N GLN A 664 -0.03 -32.22 36.79
CA GLN A 664 0.79 -33.43 36.77
C GLN A 664 0.58 -34.21 38.07
N GLU A 665 0.24 -35.48 37.96
CA GLU A 665 0.10 -36.38 39.11
C GLU A 665 1.47 -37.02 39.44
N SER A 666 1.84 -37.06 40.72
CA SER A 666 3.07 -37.72 41.21
C SER A 666 2.70 -38.86 42.14
N GLU A 667 3.36 -40.02 42.03
CA GLU A 667 3.12 -41.19 42.90
C GLU A 667 3.63 -41.01 44.34
N SER A 668 4.41 -39.97 44.63
CA SER A 668 5.03 -39.77 45.96
C SER A 668 5.04 -38.33 46.50
N ASP A 669 4.37 -37.38 45.83
CA ASP A 669 4.39 -35.97 46.22
C ASP A 669 3.07 -35.22 45.88
N THR A 670 2.90 -33.99 46.39
CA THR A 670 1.75 -33.13 46.07
C THR A 670 1.64 -32.85 44.56
N PRO A 671 0.44 -32.90 43.95
CA PRO A 671 0.29 -32.68 42.51
C PRO A 671 0.70 -31.27 42.11
N VAL A 672 1.50 -31.15 41.05
CA VAL A 672 1.88 -29.85 40.49
C VAL A 672 0.72 -29.35 39.64
N ILE A 673 0.16 -28.19 40.01
CA ILE A 673 -0.94 -27.55 39.31
C ILE A 673 -0.51 -26.16 38.86
N GLU A 674 -0.63 -25.87 37.56
CA GLU A 674 -0.40 -24.56 36.97
C GLU A 674 -1.71 -24.05 36.36
N GLN A 675 -2.02 -22.77 36.55
CA GLN A 675 -3.26 -22.15 36.08
C GLN A 675 -2.94 -20.88 35.29
N TYR A 676 -3.58 -20.75 34.13
CA TYR A 676 -3.46 -19.61 33.22
C TYR A 676 -4.87 -19.10 32.93
N ILE A 677 -5.21 -17.94 33.49
CA ILE A 677 -6.59 -17.42 33.51
C ILE A 677 -6.77 -16.36 32.43
N GLY A 678 -7.90 -16.40 31.71
CA GLY A 678 -8.28 -15.39 30.73
C GLY A 678 -7.30 -15.22 29.57
N VAL A 679 -6.62 -16.29 29.16
CA VAL A 679 -5.64 -16.32 28.07
C VAL A 679 -6.32 -16.42 26.71
N SER A 680 -5.67 -15.89 25.68
CA SER A 680 -6.02 -16.23 24.30
C SER A 680 -5.23 -17.44 23.82
N ILE A 681 -5.82 -18.21 22.91
CA ILE A 681 -5.21 -19.40 22.32
C ILE A 681 -5.18 -19.20 20.81
N GLY A 682 -3.98 -19.00 20.26
CA GLY A 682 -3.76 -18.80 18.82
C GLY A 682 -3.85 -17.34 18.35
N ASN A 683 -3.94 -16.39 19.28
CA ASN A 683 -3.98 -14.94 19.03
C ASN A 683 -2.88 -14.23 19.83
N SER A 684 -2.43 -13.06 19.39
CA SER A 684 -1.23 -12.39 19.94
C SER A 684 -1.45 -11.65 21.27
N ILE A 685 -2.68 -11.22 21.58
CA ILE A 685 -2.97 -10.43 22.80
C ILE A 685 -3.22 -11.38 23.97
N ASN A 686 -2.42 -11.27 25.05
CA ASN A 686 -2.48 -12.13 26.23
C ASN A 686 -2.41 -13.65 25.88
N SER A 687 -1.50 -14.00 24.98
CA SER A 687 -1.33 -15.37 24.47
C SER A 687 -0.91 -16.34 25.57
N LEU A 688 -1.54 -17.53 25.57
CA LEU A 688 -1.13 -18.68 26.38
C LEU A 688 0.36 -19.03 26.14
N VAL A 689 0.86 -18.86 24.91
CA VAL A 689 2.26 -19.16 24.57
C VAL A 689 3.21 -18.24 25.33
N GLN A 690 2.90 -16.95 25.39
CA GLN A 690 3.68 -15.97 26.14
C GLN A 690 3.67 -16.31 27.63
N GLN A 691 2.50 -16.60 28.20
CA GLN A 691 2.39 -16.92 29.62
C GLN A 691 3.17 -18.19 30.01
N ILE A 692 3.06 -19.26 29.21
CA ILE A 692 3.77 -20.52 29.46
C ILE A 692 5.29 -20.37 29.33
N ASN A 693 5.77 -19.65 28.31
CA ASN A 693 7.19 -19.64 27.97
C ASN A 693 8.01 -18.56 28.69
N SER A 694 7.44 -17.37 28.85
CA SER A 694 8.13 -16.16 29.32
C SER A 694 7.31 -15.31 30.31
N GLY A 695 6.14 -15.78 30.72
CA GLY A 695 5.32 -15.11 31.73
C GLY A 695 5.95 -15.13 33.14
N SER A 696 5.38 -14.34 34.04
CA SER A 696 5.76 -14.29 35.46
C SER A 696 5.63 -15.66 36.15
N THR A 697 4.72 -16.51 35.66
CA THR A 697 4.53 -17.90 36.07
C THR A 697 4.89 -18.86 34.92
N ARG A 698 6.13 -18.80 34.44
CA ARG A 698 6.66 -19.72 33.43
C ARG A 698 6.37 -21.18 33.80
N SER A 699 5.87 -21.96 32.85
CA SER A 699 5.53 -23.37 33.07
C SER A 699 6.76 -24.24 33.33
N ASN A 700 6.69 -25.05 34.38
CA ASN A 700 7.61 -26.15 34.67
C ASN A 700 7.17 -27.46 33.99
N LEU A 701 5.89 -27.57 33.66
CA LEU A 701 5.30 -28.78 33.07
C LEU A 701 5.46 -28.84 31.54
N VAL A 702 5.23 -27.73 30.83
CA VAL A 702 5.18 -27.70 29.37
C VAL A 702 5.96 -26.52 28.77
N ARG A 703 6.23 -26.62 27.47
CA ARG A 703 6.60 -25.52 26.59
C ARG A 703 5.49 -25.35 25.58
N ALA A 704 5.11 -24.12 25.27
CA ALA A 704 4.09 -23.84 24.27
C ALA A 704 4.70 -23.31 22.98
N GLU A 705 4.03 -23.53 21.86
CA GLU A 705 4.41 -23.01 20.55
C GLU A 705 3.12 -22.65 19.79
N GLU A 706 3.12 -21.51 19.12
CA GLU A 706 2.03 -21.11 18.23
C GLU A 706 2.40 -21.47 16.80
N LEU A 707 1.53 -22.23 16.12
CA LEU A 707 1.75 -22.66 14.76
C LEU A 707 0.56 -22.24 13.86
N PRO A 708 0.81 -21.69 12.67
CA PRO A 708 -0.25 -21.17 11.82
C PRO A 708 -0.98 -22.30 11.10
N LYS A 709 -2.32 -22.25 11.13
CA LYS A 709 -3.17 -23.33 10.60
C LYS A 709 -3.04 -23.55 9.09
N ASN A 710 -2.74 -22.48 8.35
CA ASN A 710 -2.52 -22.54 6.91
C ASN A 710 -1.28 -23.37 6.50
N THR A 711 -0.38 -23.71 7.43
CA THR A 711 0.81 -24.52 7.16
C THR A 711 0.46 -25.85 6.49
N VAL A 712 -0.72 -26.41 6.77
CA VAL A 712 -1.18 -27.64 6.11
C VAL A 712 -1.25 -27.50 4.59
N LEU A 713 -1.57 -26.31 4.08
CA LEU A 713 -1.69 -25.98 2.66
C LEU A 713 -0.35 -25.60 2.01
N SER A 714 0.74 -25.52 2.77
CA SER A 714 2.05 -25.14 2.24
C SER A 714 2.60 -26.20 1.29
N LEU A 715 3.14 -25.74 0.17
CA LEU A 715 3.88 -26.51 -0.82
C LEU A 715 5.33 -26.01 -0.84
N PRO A 716 6.24 -26.63 -0.08
CA PRO A 716 7.66 -26.33 -0.16
C PRO A 716 8.22 -26.52 -1.57
N CYS A 717 9.32 -25.84 -1.91
CA CYS A 717 10.05 -26.10 -3.15
C CYS A 717 10.36 -27.59 -3.31
N GLY A 718 10.08 -28.14 -4.50
CA GLY A 718 10.23 -29.55 -4.82
C GLY A 718 8.95 -30.37 -4.60
N ASN A 719 9.11 -31.60 -4.13
CA ASN A 719 8.01 -32.58 -4.06
C ASN A 719 7.32 -32.57 -2.70
N SER A 720 6.02 -32.28 -2.72
CA SER A 720 5.13 -32.42 -1.57
C SER A 720 4.32 -33.71 -1.67
N HIS A 721 4.49 -34.61 -0.71
CA HIS A 721 3.74 -35.86 -0.56
C HIS A 721 2.47 -35.62 0.26
N TRP A 722 1.36 -36.11 -0.26
CA TRP A 722 0.03 -35.96 0.32
C TRP A 722 -0.66 -37.31 0.44
N ARG A 723 -1.57 -37.44 1.40
CA ARG A 723 -2.43 -38.61 1.58
C ARG A 723 -3.87 -38.21 1.89
N TYR A 724 -4.81 -38.96 1.31
CA TYR A 724 -6.24 -38.80 1.53
C TYR A 724 -6.74 -39.88 2.49
N LEU A 725 -7.50 -39.46 3.50
CA LEU A 725 -8.17 -40.31 4.47
C LEU A 725 -9.61 -39.81 4.66
N GLU A 726 -10.48 -40.68 5.13
CA GLU A 726 -11.89 -40.37 5.42
C GLU A 726 -12.44 -41.34 6.47
N CYS A 727 -13.57 -41.01 7.09
CA CYS A 727 -14.19 -41.87 8.10
C CYS A 727 -14.69 -43.20 7.51
N TYR A 728 -14.51 -44.29 8.27
CA TYR A 728 -15.16 -45.56 7.99
C TYR A 728 -16.59 -45.54 8.54
N GLY A 729 -17.59 -45.54 7.66
CA GLY A 729 -19.01 -45.50 8.00
C GLY A 729 -19.90 -45.66 6.77
N SER A 730 -21.20 -45.88 6.97
CA SER A 730 -22.17 -46.03 5.87
C SER A 730 -22.26 -44.74 5.04
N ARG A 731 -21.95 -44.83 3.73
CA ARG A 731 -22.15 -43.72 2.77
C ARG A 731 -23.63 -43.65 2.36
N PHE A 732 -24.07 -42.50 1.84
CA PHE A 732 -25.38 -42.41 1.18
C PHE A 732 -25.40 -43.43 0.04
N ASN A 733 -26.30 -44.44 0.10
CA ASN A 733 -26.45 -45.60 -0.80
C ASN A 733 -25.59 -46.87 -0.53
N GLN A 734 -24.72 -46.88 0.49
CA GLN A 734 -23.99 -48.08 0.95
C GLN A 734 -24.13 -48.24 2.46
N ALA A 735 -25.11 -49.01 2.92
CA ALA A 735 -25.30 -49.30 4.35
C ALA A 735 -24.85 -50.74 4.68
N ARG A 736 -24.02 -50.88 5.73
CA ARG A 736 -23.92 -52.14 6.47
C ARG A 736 -25.09 -52.20 7.45
N PHE A 737 -26.18 -52.82 7.02
CA PHE A 737 -27.24 -53.20 7.95
C PHE A 737 -26.65 -54.14 9.01
N ASP A 738 -27.11 -53.97 10.25
CA ASP A 738 -26.72 -54.73 11.46
C ASP A 738 -25.49 -54.23 12.23
N HIS A 739 -24.68 -53.30 11.69
CA HIS A 739 -23.50 -52.76 12.40
C HIS A 739 -23.42 -51.22 12.48
N ASN A 740 -24.16 -50.47 11.64
CA ASN A 740 -24.11 -49.00 11.59
C ASN A 740 -25.50 -48.37 11.78
N ARG A 741 -25.58 -47.23 12.46
CA ARG A 741 -26.74 -46.31 12.38
C ARG A 741 -26.65 -45.52 11.06
N PHE A 742 -27.81 -45.19 10.46
CA PHE A 742 -27.89 -44.33 9.26
C PHE A 742 -27.10 -43.02 9.43
N ALA A 743 -26.69 -42.42 8.31
CA ALA A 743 -25.85 -41.21 8.22
C ALA A 743 -26.05 -40.24 9.40
N GLY A 744 -24.98 -40.01 10.17
CA GLY A 744 -25.01 -39.22 11.42
C GLY A 744 -24.43 -39.92 12.67
N GLY A 745 -23.88 -41.14 12.55
CA GLY A 745 -23.17 -41.83 13.64
C GLY A 745 -21.70 -41.39 13.82
N PHE A 746 -21.08 -41.76 14.95
CA PHE A 746 -19.67 -41.48 15.25
C PHE A 746 -18.71 -42.09 14.21
N CYS A 747 -17.70 -41.34 13.81
CA CYS A 747 -16.64 -41.76 12.88
C CYS A 747 -15.87 -42.97 13.45
N ALA A 748 -15.77 -44.07 12.69
CA ALA A 748 -14.83 -45.16 12.99
C ALA A 748 -13.58 -45.00 12.11
N GLU A 749 -12.39 -45.22 12.67
CA GLU A 749 -11.13 -45.20 11.91
C GLU A 749 -10.78 -46.63 11.45
N ARG A 750 -10.47 -46.82 10.16
CA ARG A 750 -9.81 -48.05 9.68
C ARG A 750 -8.34 -47.96 10.09
N GLY A 751 -7.90 -48.83 10.99
CA GLY A 751 -6.49 -48.88 11.40
C GLY A 751 -5.59 -49.22 10.21
N VAL A 752 -4.71 -48.30 9.82
CA VAL A 752 -3.58 -48.58 8.93
C VAL A 752 -2.44 -49.08 9.81
N PHE A 753 -2.13 -50.38 9.71
CA PHE A 753 -0.97 -50.96 10.40
C PHE A 753 0.29 -50.16 9.99
N ASN A 754 1.02 -49.66 10.99
CA ASN A 754 2.26 -48.85 10.92
C ASN A 754 2.16 -47.31 11.06
N VAL A 755 0.99 -46.70 11.29
CA VAL A 755 0.92 -45.24 11.57
C VAL A 755 0.18 -44.90 12.87
N SER A 756 -0.65 -45.81 13.39
CA SER A 756 -1.41 -45.61 14.63
C SER A 756 -0.80 -46.43 15.78
N HIS A 757 -0.21 -45.79 16.79
CA HIS A 757 0.08 -46.43 18.07
C HIS A 757 -1.22 -46.53 18.88
N PHE A 758 -1.69 -47.75 19.13
CA PHE A 758 -2.83 -48.02 20.01
C PHE A 758 -2.34 -48.07 21.46
N SER A 759 -2.61 -47.05 22.28
CA SER A 759 -2.41 -47.14 23.73
C SER A 759 -3.67 -47.73 24.38
N SER A 760 -3.56 -48.94 24.90
CA SER A 760 -4.60 -49.52 25.76
C SER A 760 -4.46 -48.91 27.16
N ALA A 761 -5.27 -47.90 27.48
CA ALA A 761 -5.38 -47.42 28.86
C ALA A 761 -5.93 -48.54 29.78
N SER A 762 -5.22 -48.74 30.88
CA SER A 762 -5.27 -49.81 31.90
C SER A 762 -6.60 -49.96 32.67
N ASP A 763 -6.74 -51.13 33.29
CA ASP A 763 -7.95 -51.74 33.88
C ASP A 763 -8.53 -51.10 35.16
N ALA A 764 -8.44 -49.78 35.36
CA ALA A 764 -8.80 -49.16 36.65
C ALA A 764 -9.98 -48.15 36.63
N VAL A 765 -10.96 -48.27 35.73
CA VAL A 765 -12.15 -47.38 35.72
C VAL A 765 -13.47 -48.17 35.61
N PRO A 766 -14.47 -47.92 36.48
CA PRO A 766 -15.78 -48.59 36.45
C PRO A 766 -16.56 -48.42 35.14
N SER A 767 -17.31 -49.45 34.80
CA SER A 767 -17.96 -49.73 33.50
C SER A 767 -18.92 -48.66 32.97
N GLU A 768 -19.33 -47.70 33.80
CA GLU A 768 -20.42 -46.76 33.50
C GLU A 768 -19.92 -45.41 32.93
N LEU A 769 -18.59 -45.18 32.92
CA LEU A 769 -17.94 -43.98 32.37
C LEU A 769 -17.28 -44.18 30.99
N ARG A 770 -17.58 -45.28 30.28
CA ARG A 770 -17.00 -45.62 28.96
C ARG A 770 -17.65 -44.90 27.76
N LEU A 771 -17.87 -43.59 27.85
CA LEU A 771 -18.27 -42.76 26.70
C LEU A 771 -17.02 -42.10 26.09
N GLY A 772 -16.39 -42.75 25.10
CA GLY A 772 -15.34 -42.12 24.28
C GLY A 772 -14.18 -42.99 23.81
N ARG A 773 -14.32 -44.31 23.61
CA ARG A 773 -13.29 -45.10 22.90
C ARG A 773 -13.63 -45.28 21.41
N ILE A 774 -12.64 -44.98 20.56
CA ILE A 774 -12.55 -45.39 19.15
C ILE A 774 -12.61 -46.93 19.11
N ALA A 775 -13.57 -47.49 18.37
CA ALA A 775 -13.64 -48.93 18.12
C ALA A 775 -12.88 -49.25 16.82
N ALA A 776 -11.77 -49.98 16.92
CA ALA A 776 -11.11 -50.55 15.76
C ALA A 776 -12.00 -51.68 15.20
N VAL A 777 -12.40 -51.59 13.92
CA VAL A 777 -13.25 -52.60 13.27
C VAL A 777 -12.39 -53.43 12.31
N PHE A 778 -12.22 -54.72 12.62
CA PHE A 778 -11.68 -55.68 11.66
C PHE A 778 -12.77 -56.05 10.66
N THR A 779 -12.56 -55.77 9.38
CA THR A 779 -13.54 -56.06 8.30
C THR A 779 -13.26 -57.40 7.62
N THR A 780 -14.30 -58.00 7.02
CA THR A 780 -14.27 -59.26 6.26
C THR A 780 -13.46 -59.17 4.95
N ALA A 781 -13.01 -60.32 4.45
CA ALA A 781 -12.04 -60.52 3.36
C ALA A 781 -12.47 -60.08 1.95
N THR A 782 -13.70 -59.60 1.75
CA THR A 782 -14.18 -59.08 0.46
C THR A 782 -14.24 -57.55 0.51
N ALA A 783 -13.21 -56.90 -0.03
CA ALA A 783 -13.15 -55.45 -0.18
C ALA A 783 -14.19 -54.99 -1.22
N LEU A 784 -15.22 -54.28 -0.78
CA LEU A 784 -15.93 -53.35 -1.66
C LEU A 784 -14.92 -52.25 -2.04
N PRO A 785 -14.79 -51.86 -3.32
CA PRO A 785 -13.88 -50.80 -3.71
C PRO A 785 -14.30 -49.50 -3.01
N ASP A 786 -13.37 -48.87 -2.30
CA ASP A 786 -13.61 -47.56 -1.70
C ASP A 786 -13.92 -46.58 -2.86
N PRO A 787 -14.98 -45.76 -2.80
CA PRO A 787 -15.28 -44.75 -3.82
C PRO A 787 -14.16 -43.71 -3.92
N SER A 788 -13.94 -43.19 -5.13
CA SER A 788 -13.00 -42.09 -5.33
C SER A 788 -13.64 -40.72 -5.04
N VAL A 789 -12.80 -39.78 -4.64
CA VAL A 789 -13.06 -38.34 -4.67
C VAL A 789 -12.12 -37.67 -5.66
N ASP A 790 -12.60 -36.61 -6.29
CA ASP A 790 -11.78 -35.82 -7.22
C ASP A 790 -11.22 -34.62 -6.48
N LEU A 791 -9.90 -34.49 -6.50
CA LEU A 791 -9.14 -33.40 -5.89
C LEU A 791 -8.56 -32.51 -6.98
N THR A 792 -8.66 -31.20 -6.78
CA THR A 792 -7.99 -30.18 -7.60
C THR A 792 -7.13 -29.31 -6.70
N PHE A 793 -5.83 -29.33 -6.94
CA PHE A 793 -4.87 -28.42 -6.31
C PHE A 793 -4.63 -27.25 -7.25
N ASN A 794 -4.78 -26.02 -6.74
CA ASN A 794 -4.44 -24.80 -7.45
C ASN A 794 -3.38 -24.05 -6.64
N TRP A 795 -2.27 -23.68 -7.24
CA TRP A 795 -1.24 -22.90 -6.56
C TRP A 795 -0.53 -21.96 -7.54
N VAL A 796 0.25 -21.04 -6.99
CA VAL A 796 1.10 -20.13 -7.76
C VAL A 796 2.55 -20.55 -7.62
N SER A 797 3.20 -20.92 -8.72
CA SER A 797 4.63 -21.20 -8.80
C SER A 797 5.37 -19.98 -9.35
N HIS A 798 6.52 -19.64 -8.75
CA HIS A 798 7.38 -18.54 -9.19
C HIS A 798 8.51 -19.11 -10.06
N ARG A 799 8.45 -18.87 -11.39
CA ARG A 799 9.36 -19.50 -12.38
C ARG A 799 10.81 -19.15 -12.13
N ALA A 800 11.69 -20.14 -12.08
CA ALA A 800 13.14 -19.91 -12.05
C ALA A 800 13.64 -19.28 -13.36
N GLY A 801 14.52 -18.28 -13.27
CA GLY A 801 15.19 -17.70 -14.43
C GLY A 801 14.23 -17.00 -15.41
N ALA A 802 13.25 -16.27 -14.90
CA ALA A 802 12.33 -15.49 -15.73
C ALA A 802 12.11 -14.11 -15.10
N PHE A 803 11.86 -13.11 -15.94
CA PHE A 803 11.42 -11.81 -15.47
C PHE A 803 10.40 -11.17 -16.42
N VAL A 804 9.53 -10.34 -15.85
CA VAL A 804 8.56 -9.54 -16.58
C VAL A 804 8.85 -8.07 -16.30
N VAL A 805 9.08 -7.29 -17.35
CA VAL A 805 9.11 -5.82 -17.23
C VAL A 805 7.71 -5.30 -17.51
N ASN A 806 7.03 -4.83 -16.49
CA ASN A 806 5.69 -4.28 -16.57
C ASN A 806 5.76 -2.76 -16.68
N LEU A 807 5.19 -2.25 -17.76
CA LEU A 807 5.26 -0.85 -18.15
C LEU A 807 4.06 -0.07 -17.62
N PRO A 808 4.18 1.25 -17.41
CA PRO A 808 3.06 2.11 -17.04
C PRO A 808 1.89 2.02 -18.02
N SER A 809 0.66 2.11 -17.49
CA SER A 809 -0.56 2.10 -18.31
C SER A 809 -0.61 3.30 -19.26
N ASP A 810 -0.05 4.44 -18.87
CA ASP A 810 0.01 5.67 -19.66
C ASP A 810 1.44 6.18 -19.79
N LEU A 811 1.87 6.43 -21.02
CA LEU A 811 3.15 7.04 -21.34
C LEU A 811 2.93 8.45 -21.93
N PRO A 812 3.88 9.37 -21.76
CA PRO A 812 3.82 10.67 -22.43
C PRO A 812 3.67 10.49 -23.94
N PRO A 813 2.87 11.34 -24.65
CA PRO A 813 2.66 11.23 -26.10
C PRO A 813 3.94 11.18 -26.94
N ARG A 814 5.03 11.84 -26.49
CA ARG A 814 6.36 11.80 -27.14
C ARG A 814 7.03 10.43 -27.12
N PHE A 815 6.61 9.56 -26.19
CA PHE A 815 7.20 8.23 -26.00
C PHE A 815 6.25 7.14 -26.46
N GLY A 816 4.92 7.27 -26.27
CA GLY A 816 3.90 6.30 -26.66
C GLY A 816 2.47 6.84 -26.57
N GLY A 817 1.52 6.23 -27.30
CA GLY A 817 0.08 6.49 -27.13
C GLY A 817 -0.55 5.74 -25.95
N LYS A 818 -1.79 6.10 -25.57
CA LYS A 818 -2.58 5.33 -24.61
C LYS A 818 -2.81 3.90 -25.12
N PHE A 819 -2.98 2.96 -24.19
CA PHE A 819 -3.30 1.58 -24.53
C PHE A 819 -4.61 1.54 -25.36
N ASN A 820 -4.61 0.83 -26.49
CA ASN A 820 -5.66 0.80 -27.53
C ASN A 820 -5.83 2.06 -28.41
N GLU A 821 -5.05 3.12 -28.17
CA GLU A 821 -5.04 4.33 -29.01
C GLU A 821 -3.81 4.38 -29.95
N ALA A 822 -2.89 3.41 -29.87
CA ALA A 822 -1.72 3.24 -30.75
C ALA A 822 -1.54 1.77 -31.19
N ARG A 823 -1.01 1.53 -32.39
CA ARG A 823 -0.63 0.21 -32.94
C ARG A 823 0.86 0.09 -33.25
N PHE A 824 1.35 -1.09 -33.62
CA PHE A 824 2.72 -1.28 -34.13
C PHE A 824 2.89 -0.57 -35.48
N SER A 825 3.99 0.17 -35.67
CA SER A 825 4.28 0.75 -36.98
C SER A 825 4.83 -0.29 -37.94
N GLN A 826 4.82 0.04 -39.22
CA GLN A 826 5.65 -0.68 -40.19
C GLN A 826 7.13 -0.45 -39.87
N VAL A 827 8.00 -1.40 -40.22
CA VAL A 827 9.46 -1.21 -40.10
C VAL A 827 9.86 0.05 -40.88
N LYS A 828 10.75 0.87 -40.30
CA LYS A 828 11.19 2.13 -40.89
C LYS A 828 11.57 1.93 -42.37
N ASP A 829 11.04 2.78 -43.24
CA ASP A 829 11.22 2.76 -44.71
C ASP A 829 10.60 1.56 -45.48
N GLN A 830 9.71 0.78 -44.84
CA GLN A 830 8.99 -0.33 -45.47
C GLN A 830 7.46 -0.16 -45.44
N PRO A 831 6.88 0.75 -46.25
CA PRO A 831 5.43 0.83 -46.38
C PRO A 831 4.85 -0.44 -47.03
N GLU A 832 3.58 -0.75 -46.72
CA GLU A 832 2.81 -1.72 -47.51
C GLU A 832 2.66 -1.17 -48.94
N ARG A 833 3.18 -1.92 -49.92
CA ARG A 833 3.19 -1.52 -51.33
C ARG A 833 2.29 -2.41 -52.16
N PHE A 834 1.35 -1.79 -52.86
CA PHE A 834 0.46 -2.42 -53.82
C PHE A 834 0.78 -1.84 -55.20
N SER A 835 1.65 -2.53 -55.92
CA SER A 835 2.12 -2.09 -57.23
C SER A 835 1.11 -2.41 -58.33
N LYS A 836 1.02 -1.54 -59.34
CA LYS A 836 0.16 -1.74 -60.53
C LYS A 836 -1.33 -1.94 -60.19
N ALA A 837 -1.82 -1.31 -59.13
CA ALA A 837 -3.22 -1.37 -58.77
C ALA A 837 -4.11 -0.67 -59.80
N VAL A 838 -5.25 -1.28 -60.14
CA VAL A 838 -6.31 -0.70 -60.98
C VAL A 838 -7.55 -0.45 -60.12
N THR A 839 -8.40 0.52 -60.49
CA THR A 839 -9.68 0.74 -59.80
C THR A 839 -10.82 -0.08 -60.39
N GLU A 840 -10.70 -0.49 -61.66
CA GLU A 840 -11.68 -1.29 -62.39
C GLU A 840 -11.01 -2.21 -63.43
N PRO A 841 -11.67 -3.32 -63.84
CA PRO A 841 -12.88 -3.89 -63.25
C PRO A 841 -12.59 -4.61 -61.92
N ALA A 842 -13.58 -4.71 -61.02
CA ALA A 842 -13.42 -5.38 -59.72
C ALA A 842 -13.01 -6.87 -59.82
N THR A 843 -13.18 -7.49 -60.99
CA THR A 843 -12.74 -8.86 -61.30
C THR A 843 -11.24 -8.97 -61.63
N ASP A 844 -10.54 -7.85 -61.80
CA ASP A 844 -9.09 -7.86 -62.07
C ASP A 844 -8.34 -8.29 -60.78
N PRO A 845 -7.40 -9.24 -60.87
CA PRO A 845 -6.52 -9.58 -59.74
C PRO A 845 -5.73 -8.39 -59.17
N HIS A 846 -5.49 -7.35 -59.98
CA HIS A 846 -4.84 -6.11 -59.57
C HIS A 846 -5.84 -5.02 -59.14
N ALA A 847 -7.14 -5.31 -59.06
CA ALA A 847 -8.11 -4.37 -58.52
C ALA A 847 -7.69 -3.95 -57.11
N LEU A 848 -7.64 -2.65 -56.83
CA LEU A 848 -7.13 -2.10 -55.58
C LEU A 848 -7.85 -2.69 -54.36
N VAL A 849 -9.16 -2.93 -54.48
CA VAL A 849 -9.98 -3.60 -53.47
C VAL A 849 -9.50 -5.03 -53.19
N SER A 850 -9.23 -5.80 -54.24
CA SER A 850 -8.73 -7.18 -54.14
C SER A 850 -7.30 -7.21 -53.60
N LEU A 851 -6.42 -6.34 -54.09
CA LEU A 851 -5.03 -6.25 -53.63
C LEU A 851 -4.92 -5.92 -52.15
N ILE A 852 -5.69 -4.95 -51.65
CA ILE A 852 -5.67 -4.56 -50.23
C ILE A 852 -6.24 -5.69 -49.35
N ASN A 853 -7.36 -6.31 -49.75
CA ASN A 853 -8.04 -7.28 -48.89
C ASN A 853 -7.48 -8.71 -48.97
N GLN A 854 -6.94 -9.13 -50.12
CA GLN A 854 -6.56 -10.53 -50.40
C GLN A 854 -5.08 -10.68 -50.78
N GLY A 855 -4.42 -9.60 -51.23
CA GLY A 855 -3.07 -9.66 -51.79
C GLY A 855 -3.01 -10.39 -53.15
N LEU A 856 -1.79 -10.61 -53.63
CA LEU A 856 -1.48 -11.36 -54.84
C LEU A 856 -0.20 -12.19 -54.60
N PRO A 857 -0.33 -13.43 -54.06
CA PRO A 857 0.81 -14.25 -53.65
C PRO A 857 1.74 -14.63 -54.81
N ASP A 858 1.17 -14.80 -56.01
CA ASP A 858 1.87 -15.23 -57.21
C ASP A 858 2.61 -14.07 -57.93
N ALA A 859 2.52 -12.84 -57.41
CA ALA A 859 3.27 -11.70 -57.93
C ALA A 859 4.77 -11.84 -57.64
N THR A 860 5.62 -11.14 -58.40
CA THR A 860 7.07 -11.11 -58.16
C THR A 860 7.55 -9.67 -57.97
N PRO A 861 7.86 -9.25 -56.72
CA PRO A 861 7.70 -9.97 -55.45
C PRO A 861 6.22 -10.18 -55.05
N PRO A 862 5.91 -11.16 -54.17
CA PRO A 862 4.56 -11.41 -53.68
C PRO A 862 3.95 -10.17 -53.03
N ILE A 863 2.69 -9.88 -53.33
CA ILE A 863 1.93 -8.81 -52.67
C ILE A 863 1.08 -9.45 -51.57
N LEU A 864 1.27 -9.06 -50.32
CA LEU A 864 0.48 -9.55 -49.18
C LEU A 864 -0.75 -8.65 -48.96
N PRO A 865 -1.85 -9.18 -48.37
CA PRO A 865 -2.98 -8.35 -47.95
C PRO A 865 -2.56 -7.31 -46.90
N SER A 866 -3.27 -6.19 -46.86
CA SER A 866 -3.03 -5.12 -45.88
C SER A 866 -3.41 -5.56 -44.48
N ASN A 867 -2.55 -5.29 -43.50
CA ASN A 867 -2.88 -5.48 -42.09
C ASN A 867 -3.60 -4.25 -41.50
N LEU A 868 -3.48 -3.10 -42.19
CA LEU A 868 -3.90 -1.78 -41.69
C LEU A 868 -5.25 -1.34 -42.25
N LEU A 869 -5.53 -1.64 -43.52
CA LEU A 869 -6.71 -1.18 -44.22
C LEU A 869 -7.57 -2.32 -44.74
N GLN A 870 -8.87 -2.06 -44.82
CA GLN A 870 -9.81 -2.78 -45.66
C GLN A 870 -10.32 -1.83 -46.73
N ALA A 871 -10.51 -2.34 -47.94
CA ALA A 871 -11.04 -1.58 -49.07
C ALA A 871 -12.43 -2.10 -49.47
N GLN A 872 -13.33 -1.20 -49.86
CA GLN A 872 -14.60 -1.57 -50.47
C GLN A 872 -15.03 -0.55 -51.52
N GLN A 873 -15.80 -0.99 -52.50
CA GLN A 873 -16.39 -0.11 -53.51
C GLN A 873 -17.73 0.43 -52.99
N VAL A 874 -17.99 1.72 -53.15
CA VAL A 874 -19.22 2.39 -52.70
C VAL A 874 -19.77 3.29 -53.80
N SER A 875 -21.10 3.27 -53.97
CA SER A 875 -21.77 4.03 -55.03
C SER A 875 -22.07 5.49 -54.67
N GLN A 876 -21.99 5.87 -53.37
CA GLN A 876 -22.26 7.24 -52.90
C GLN A 876 -21.36 7.62 -51.72
N LEU A 877 -20.97 8.90 -51.67
CA LEU A 877 -20.22 9.49 -50.56
C LEU A 877 -21.16 9.85 -49.39
N PRO A 878 -20.81 9.50 -48.14
CA PRO A 878 -21.56 9.97 -46.97
C PRO A 878 -21.49 11.50 -46.81
N MET A 879 -22.50 12.09 -46.19
CA MET A 879 -22.53 13.54 -45.94
C MET A 879 -21.30 13.99 -45.12
N GLY A 880 -20.68 15.09 -45.55
CA GLY A 880 -19.48 15.65 -44.92
C GLY A 880 -18.14 15.10 -45.44
N TRP A 881 -18.16 14.16 -46.40
CA TRP A 881 -16.94 13.58 -46.98
C TRP A 881 -16.64 14.13 -48.38
N GLN A 882 -15.34 14.26 -48.68
CA GLN A 882 -14.84 14.61 -50.00
C GLN A 882 -13.84 13.53 -50.45
N ALA A 883 -14.07 12.96 -51.64
CA ALA A 883 -13.15 11.98 -52.21
C ALA A 883 -11.85 12.63 -52.70
N VAL A 884 -10.74 11.91 -52.53
CA VAL A 884 -9.43 12.27 -53.06
C VAL A 884 -9.29 11.69 -54.46
N LYS A 885 -9.06 12.58 -55.44
CA LYS A 885 -8.87 12.19 -56.84
C LYS A 885 -7.50 11.52 -57.05
N LEU A 886 -7.48 10.36 -57.68
CA LEU A 886 -6.27 9.66 -58.12
C LEU A 886 -5.69 10.29 -59.41
N PRO A 887 -4.36 10.35 -59.59
CA PRO A 887 -3.30 10.04 -58.61
C PRO A 887 -2.96 11.23 -57.69
N PHE A 888 -2.31 10.96 -56.55
CA PHE A 888 -1.85 12.00 -55.62
C PHE A 888 -0.51 11.64 -54.96
N ARG A 889 0.44 12.58 -55.01
CA ARG A 889 1.80 12.40 -54.47
C ARG A 889 1.92 12.70 -52.98
N LYS A 890 1.20 13.72 -52.48
CA LYS A 890 1.24 14.10 -51.07
C LYS A 890 0.38 13.10 -50.27
N PRO A 891 0.94 12.39 -49.27
CA PRO A 891 0.19 11.42 -48.49
C PRO A 891 -1.10 12.03 -47.92
N GLN A 892 -2.19 11.28 -47.99
CA GLN A 892 -3.49 11.65 -47.44
C GLN A 892 -3.81 10.76 -46.26
N PHE A 893 -4.17 11.38 -45.14
CA PHE A 893 -4.53 10.69 -43.92
C PHE A 893 -5.99 10.26 -43.92
N LEU A 894 -6.26 9.10 -43.34
CA LEU A 894 -7.62 8.71 -42.96
C LEU A 894 -8.14 9.66 -41.88
N LYS A 895 -9.47 9.82 -41.79
CA LYS A 895 -10.10 10.80 -40.89
C LYS A 895 -11.27 10.20 -40.11
N ALA A 896 -11.69 10.92 -39.06
CA ALA A 896 -12.87 10.65 -38.24
C ALA A 896 -12.90 9.28 -37.53
N GLY A 897 -11.73 8.69 -37.25
CA GLY A 897 -11.60 7.54 -36.36
C GLY A 897 -11.79 7.95 -34.90
N THR A 898 -12.60 7.20 -34.15
CA THR A 898 -12.77 7.32 -32.69
C THR A 898 -12.43 5.99 -32.03
N GLN A 899 -12.54 5.87 -30.71
CA GLN A 899 -12.26 4.63 -30.00
C GLN A 899 -13.06 3.44 -30.57
N ASP A 900 -14.31 3.66 -30.98
CA ASP A 900 -15.20 2.60 -31.49
C ASP A 900 -15.40 2.64 -33.02
N THR A 901 -15.07 3.75 -33.68
CA THR A 901 -15.28 3.91 -35.13
C THR A 901 -13.97 3.91 -35.92
N PRO A 902 -13.82 3.10 -36.98
CA PRO A 902 -12.62 3.11 -37.81
C PRO A 902 -12.50 4.42 -38.61
N ALA A 903 -11.27 4.91 -38.76
CA ALA A 903 -10.98 6.04 -39.63
C ALA A 903 -11.17 5.66 -41.12
N LYS A 904 -11.48 6.63 -41.97
CA LYS A 904 -11.79 6.40 -43.40
C LYS A 904 -11.15 7.40 -44.35
N LEU A 905 -10.99 7.00 -45.61
CA LEU A 905 -10.57 7.80 -46.75
C LEU A 905 -11.33 7.32 -47.99
N TYR A 906 -11.87 8.23 -48.80
CA TYR A 906 -12.57 7.89 -50.03
C TYR A 906 -11.74 8.32 -51.24
N LEU A 907 -11.61 7.45 -52.24
CA LEU A 907 -10.87 7.70 -53.47
C LEU A 907 -11.81 7.77 -54.67
N SER A 908 -11.46 8.59 -55.66
CA SER A 908 -12.15 8.69 -56.95
C SER A 908 -11.16 8.70 -58.12
N GLU A 909 -11.60 8.22 -59.28
CA GLU A 909 -10.84 8.25 -60.54
C GLU A 909 -11.68 8.84 -61.68
N GLU A 910 -11.03 9.46 -62.67
CA GLU A 910 -11.70 10.00 -63.83
C GLU A 910 -12.14 8.88 -64.79
N GLY A 911 -13.44 8.76 -65.03
CA GLY A 911 -14.03 7.67 -65.83
C GLY A 911 -14.65 6.54 -64.99
N PHE A 912 -14.38 6.53 -63.68
CA PHE A 912 -14.95 5.58 -62.73
C PHE A 912 -16.16 6.20 -62.03
N GLU A 913 -17.35 5.60 -62.18
CA GLU A 913 -18.62 6.16 -61.66
C GLU A 913 -18.81 5.95 -60.15
N GLU A 914 -18.03 5.06 -59.54
CA GLU A 914 -18.10 4.73 -58.11
C GLU A 914 -16.91 5.29 -57.31
N PHE A 915 -16.87 5.02 -56.01
CA PHE A 915 -15.77 5.42 -55.12
C PHE A 915 -15.16 4.20 -54.43
N ILE A 916 -13.90 4.31 -54.03
CA ILE A 916 -13.25 3.29 -53.19
C ILE A 916 -13.13 3.85 -51.77
N GLU A 917 -13.80 3.22 -50.82
CA GLU A 917 -13.61 3.46 -49.39
C GLU A 917 -12.42 2.66 -48.90
N LEU A 918 -11.41 3.35 -48.40
CA LEU A 918 -10.36 2.79 -47.57
C LEU A 918 -10.72 3.06 -46.10
N ARG A 919 -10.86 2.01 -45.31
CA ARG A 919 -11.16 2.10 -43.87
C ARG A 919 -10.10 1.38 -43.07
N ALA A 920 -9.78 1.90 -41.89
CA ALA A 920 -8.94 1.18 -40.94
C ALA A 920 -9.57 -0.19 -40.62
N SER A 921 -8.74 -1.22 -40.48
CA SER A 921 -9.18 -2.59 -40.26
C SER A 921 -9.94 -2.78 -38.94
N GLN A 922 -9.70 -1.91 -37.95
CA GLN A 922 -10.37 -1.91 -36.64
C GLN A 922 -10.72 -0.48 -36.19
N GLY A 923 -11.63 -0.37 -35.23
CA GLY A 923 -11.89 0.90 -34.53
C GLY A 923 -10.66 1.41 -33.77
N GLY A 924 -10.60 2.72 -33.56
CA GLY A 924 -9.55 3.37 -32.79
C GLY A 924 -9.07 4.69 -33.40
N THR A 925 -8.68 5.63 -32.54
CA THR A 925 -8.12 6.93 -32.94
C THR A 925 -6.82 6.79 -33.74
N TRP A 926 -6.08 5.68 -33.57
CA TRP A 926 -4.88 5.31 -34.31
C TRP A 926 -5.08 5.27 -35.83
N GLY A 927 -6.30 4.97 -36.30
CA GLY A 927 -6.60 4.89 -37.73
C GLY A 927 -6.41 6.24 -38.45
N ASN A 928 -6.47 7.36 -37.73
CA ASN A 928 -6.27 8.69 -38.30
C ASN A 928 -4.81 8.97 -38.70
N ASP A 929 -3.85 8.20 -38.17
CA ASP A 929 -2.42 8.35 -38.47
C ASP A 929 -1.98 7.50 -39.67
N ILE A 930 -2.90 6.71 -40.26
CA ILE A 930 -2.64 5.97 -41.49
C ILE A 930 -2.65 6.95 -42.66
N ALA A 931 -1.54 7.03 -43.38
CA ALA A 931 -1.39 7.84 -44.57
C ALA A 931 -1.30 6.97 -45.82
N VAL A 932 -2.02 7.34 -46.86
CA VAL A 932 -2.00 6.65 -48.16
C VAL A 932 -1.37 7.57 -49.19
N SER A 933 -0.60 7.02 -50.13
CA SER A 933 -0.20 7.73 -51.35
C SER A 933 -0.44 6.84 -52.56
N ALA A 934 -0.77 7.43 -53.70
CA ALA A 934 -1.03 6.70 -54.94
C ALA A 934 -0.34 7.39 -56.11
N ARG A 935 0.73 6.77 -56.62
CA ARG A 935 1.55 7.31 -57.70
C ARG A 935 1.18 6.66 -59.02
N PRO A 936 1.22 7.40 -60.15
CA PRO A 936 0.97 6.79 -61.45
C PRO A 936 2.12 5.83 -61.80
N ALA A 937 1.75 4.59 -62.14
CA ALA A 937 2.65 3.51 -62.60
C ALA A 937 2.45 3.19 -64.10
N GLY A 938 1.38 3.70 -64.70
CA GLY A 938 1.01 3.52 -66.10
C GLY A 938 -0.34 4.19 -66.40
N ALA A 939 -0.91 3.94 -67.59
CA ALA A 939 -2.27 4.38 -67.90
C ALA A 939 -3.27 3.60 -67.03
N ALA A 940 -4.05 4.31 -66.19
CA ALA A 940 -4.98 3.74 -65.22
C ALA A 940 -4.36 2.72 -64.22
N LEU A 941 -3.04 2.83 -63.99
CA LEU A 941 -2.29 1.96 -63.07
C LEU A 941 -1.63 2.81 -61.99
N TYR A 942 -1.76 2.38 -60.74
CA TYR A 942 -1.27 3.11 -59.57
C TYR A 942 -0.36 2.25 -58.69
N ASP A 943 0.77 2.81 -58.26
CA ASP A 943 1.53 2.27 -57.15
C ASP A 943 1.01 2.92 -55.86
N VAL A 944 0.26 2.14 -55.09
CA VAL A 944 -0.31 2.58 -53.81
C VAL A 944 0.63 2.17 -52.68
N SER A 945 0.95 3.13 -51.82
CA SER A 945 1.74 2.90 -50.61
C SER A 945 0.93 3.34 -49.40
N ILE A 946 0.79 2.44 -48.43
CA ILE A 946 0.16 2.70 -47.15
C ILE A 946 1.26 2.83 -46.11
N PHE A 947 1.28 3.97 -45.43
CA PHE A 947 2.21 4.31 -44.37
C PHE A 947 1.45 4.34 -43.05
N TYR A 948 2.02 3.70 -42.04
CA TYR A 948 1.58 3.89 -40.67
C TYR A 948 2.80 4.09 -39.78
N HIS A 949 2.97 5.33 -39.31
CA HIS A 949 4.00 5.72 -38.36
C HIS A 949 3.32 5.76 -36.99
N SER A 950 3.54 4.73 -36.18
CA SER A 950 2.96 4.69 -34.85
C SER A 950 3.84 5.44 -33.84
N SER A 951 3.31 5.61 -32.63
CA SER A 951 4.08 6.14 -31.52
C SER A 951 5.33 5.27 -31.27
N ARG A 952 6.50 5.90 -31.11
CA ARG A 952 7.82 5.28 -30.86
C ARG A 952 7.78 4.04 -29.95
N PHE A 953 6.90 4.06 -28.95
CA PHE A 953 6.68 3.00 -27.97
C PHE A 953 6.34 1.63 -28.53
N GLU A 954 5.34 1.50 -29.41
CA GLU A 954 4.89 0.16 -29.83
C GLU A 954 5.99 -0.54 -30.66
N ASN A 955 6.80 0.24 -31.39
CA ASN A 955 8.00 -0.26 -32.04
C ASN A 955 9.09 -0.66 -31.06
N ALA A 956 9.32 0.13 -30.01
CA ALA A 956 10.24 -0.23 -28.94
C ALA A 956 9.79 -1.52 -28.23
N ARG A 957 8.48 -1.72 -28.00
CA ARG A 957 7.91 -2.97 -27.46
C ARG A 957 8.14 -4.16 -28.40
N ALA A 958 8.03 -3.99 -29.72
CA ALA A 958 8.40 -5.04 -30.68
C ALA A 958 9.90 -5.37 -30.62
N VAL A 959 10.76 -4.36 -30.47
CA VAL A 959 12.22 -4.53 -30.30
C VAL A 959 12.55 -5.24 -28.99
N VAL A 960 11.90 -4.89 -27.87
CA VAL A 960 12.11 -5.54 -26.57
C VAL A 960 11.47 -6.93 -26.51
N ARG A 961 10.34 -7.15 -27.22
CA ARG A 961 9.82 -8.50 -27.49
C ARG A 961 10.81 -9.33 -28.30
N GLY A 962 11.74 -8.69 -29.00
CA GLY A 962 12.67 -9.31 -29.92
C GLY A 962 11.92 -9.70 -31.19
N GLY A 963 12.46 -9.32 -32.35
CA GLY A 963 12.23 -10.14 -33.53
C GLY A 963 12.68 -11.58 -33.23
N GLU A 964 12.17 -12.54 -33.99
CA GLU A 964 12.38 -13.98 -33.72
C GLU A 964 13.86 -14.41 -33.71
N THR A 965 14.79 -13.58 -34.17
CA THR A 965 16.20 -13.93 -34.33
C THR A 965 17.16 -12.90 -33.72
N LEU A 966 18.14 -13.41 -32.96
CA LEU A 966 19.37 -12.69 -32.65
C LEU A 966 20.10 -12.38 -33.96
N PRO A 967 20.83 -11.25 -34.07
CA PRO A 967 21.70 -11.02 -35.21
C PRO A 967 22.68 -12.20 -35.35
N ASP A 968 22.77 -12.77 -36.56
CA ASP A 968 23.61 -13.95 -36.85
C ASP A 968 25.12 -13.66 -36.70
N LEU A 969 25.52 -12.38 -36.73
CA LEU A 969 26.91 -11.94 -36.67
C LEU A 969 27.26 -11.42 -35.27
N ALA A 970 28.36 -11.92 -34.69
CA ALA A 970 28.88 -11.46 -33.40
C ALA A 970 29.22 -9.95 -33.39
N GLU A 971 29.58 -9.38 -34.53
CA GLU A 971 29.83 -7.94 -34.69
C GLU A 971 28.55 -7.11 -34.58
N ASP A 972 27.38 -7.66 -34.92
CA ASP A 972 26.09 -7.00 -34.79
C ASP A 972 25.57 -7.02 -33.34
N LEU A 973 26.00 -8.00 -32.53
CA LEU A 973 25.80 -8.00 -31.08
C LEU A 973 26.66 -6.93 -30.36
N LEU A 974 27.75 -6.49 -31.01
CA LEU A 974 28.62 -5.41 -30.52
C LEU A 974 28.16 -4.02 -31.01
N LYS A 975 27.21 -3.96 -31.95
CA LYS A 975 26.59 -2.70 -32.36
C LYS A 975 25.67 -2.19 -31.25
N PRO A 976 25.70 -0.89 -30.92
CA PRO A 976 24.89 -0.35 -29.84
C PRO A 976 23.38 -0.48 -30.12
N GLY A 977 22.65 -1.08 -29.19
CA GLY A 977 21.20 -1.32 -29.28
C GLY A 977 20.61 -1.89 -27.97
N ALA A 978 19.29 -2.04 -27.88
CA ALA A 978 18.56 -2.59 -26.73
C ALA A 978 18.75 -4.11 -26.56
N ILE A 979 20.01 -4.54 -26.46
CA ILE A 979 20.45 -5.94 -26.57
C ILE A 979 20.34 -6.70 -25.23
N GLY A 980 20.22 -6.01 -24.09
CA GLY A 980 20.18 -6.64 -22.76
C GLY A 980 19.08 -7.70 -22.59
N VAL A 981 17.88 -7.45 -23.13
CA VAL A 981 16.77 -8.42 -23.10
C VAL A 981 17.02 -9.59 -24.05
N LEU A 982 17.66 -9.36 -25.19
CA LEU A 982 18.06 -10.41 -26.13
C LEU A 982 19.19 -11.27 -25.57
N GLN A 983 20.14 -10.70 -24.81
CA GLN A 983 21.18 -11.42 -24.08
C GLN A 983 20.61 -12.28 -22.96
N ALA A 984 19.62 -11.77 -22.20
CA ALA A 984 18.92 -12.57 -21.21
C ALA A 984 18.20 -13.76 -21.86
N LYS A 985 17.50 -13.53 -22.98
CA LYS A 985 16.88 -14.61 -23.78
C LYS A 985 17.91 -15.61 -24.30
N ALA A 986 19.06 -15.15 -24.78
CA ALA A 986 20.17 -16.01 -25.23
C ALA A 986 20.75 -16.87 -24.10
N ALA A 987 20.71 -16.38 -22.84
CA ALA A 987 21.10 -17.13 -21.65
C ALA A 987 20.01 -18.11 -21.15
N GLY A 988 18.91 -18.29 -21.90
CA GLY A 988 17.80 -19.16 -21.53
C GLY A 988 16.84 -18.56 -20.50
N ILE A 989 16.98 -17.27 -20.17
CA ILE A 989 16.09 -16.56 -19.24
C ILE A 989 14.83 -16.13 -19.98
N GLN A 990 13.66 -16.48 -19.46
CA GLN A 990 12.40 -16.06 -20.06
C GLN A 990 12.13 -14.59 -19.71
N ALA A 991 12.27 -13.69 -20.69
CA ALA A 991 11.99 -12.27 -20.55
C ALA A 991 10.70 -11.88 -21.29
N THR A 992 9.77 -11.22 -20.59
CA THR A 992 8.51 -10.72 -21.18
C THR A 992 8.31 -9.24 -20.83
N VAL A 993 7.62 -8.50 -21.70
CA VAL A 993 7.21 -7.11 -21.44
C VAL A 993 5.70 -7.00 -21.45
N THR A 994 5.14 -6.45 -20.38
CA THR A 994 3.69 -6.24 -20.18
C THR A 994 3.38 -4.77 -19.91
N ARG A 995 2.09 -4.41 -19.83
CA ARG A 995 1.64 -3.06 -19.51
C ARG A 995 0.58 -3.12 -18.42
N ASN A 996 0.63 -2.17 -17.48
CA ASN A 996 -0.33 -2.05 -16.39
C ASN A 996 -1.76 -1.87 -16.93
N GLY A 997 -2.71 -2.61 -16.36
CA GLY A 997 -4.12 -2.60 -16.78
C GLY A 997 -4.51 -3.62 -17.86
N CYS A 998 -3.56 -4.41 -18.37
CA CYS A 998 -3.85 -5.57 -19.22
C CYS A 998 -4.10 -6.82 -18.37
N GLY A 999 -5.29 -7.42 -18.46
CA GLY A 999 -5.55 -8.77 -17.95
C GLY A 999 -4.99 -9.87 -18.88
N ASP A 1000 -5.39 -11.12 -18.63
CA ASP A 1000 -5.00 -12.30 -19.43
C ASP A 1000 -5.41 -12.18 -20.93
N GLU A 1001 -6.34 -11.29 -21.28
CA GLU A 1001 -6.80 -11.03 -22.66
C GLU A 1001 -5.76 -10.33 -23.54
N CYS A 1002 -4.68 -9.76 -22.98
CA CYS A 1002 -3.60 -9.19 -23.78
C CYS A 1002 -2.59 -10.24 -24.30
N PHE A 1003 -2.75 -11.50 -23.88
CA PHE A 1003 -1.96 -12.63 -24.37
C PHE A 1003 -2.57 -13.30 -25.61
N THR A 1004 -3.82 -12.97 -25.98
CA THR A 1004 -4.46 -13.57 -27.15
C THR A 1004 -4.06 -12.85 -28.45
N GLN A 1005 -3.18 -13.54 -29.19
CA GLN A 1005 -3.09 -13.61 -30.65
C GLN A 1005 -3.03 -12.31 -31.44
N LEU A 1006 -1.80 -11.90 -31.75
CA LEU A 1006 -1.38 -11.91 -33.14
C LEU A 1006 -0.18 -12.84 -33.21
N ASP A 1007 -0.47 -14.14 -33.40
CA ASP A 1007 0.51 -15.04 -34.00
C ASP A 1007 0.86 -14.42 -35.37
N TYR A 1008 2.10 -13.98 -35.52
CA TYR A 1008 2.74 -13.79 -36.82
C TYR A 1008 3.76 -14.89 -36.99
#